data_AF-A0A7W0T477-F1
#
_entry.id   AF-A0A7W0T477-F1
#
_cell.length_a   1.000
_cell.length_b   1.000
_cell.length_c   1.000
_cell.angle_alpha   90.00
_cell.angle_beta   90.00
_cell.angle_gamma   90.00
#
_symmetry.space_group_name_H-M   'P 1'
#
loop_
_entity.id
_entity.type
_entity.pdbx_description
1 polymer ?
#
loop_
_entity_poly.entity_id
_entity_poly.type
_entity_poly.pdbx_seq_one_letter_code
_entity_poly.pdbx_strand_id
1 'polypeptide(L)'
;MARGTTRAPSQNAYRGALGRTQQKTVHVAGPRGELVAAQIYTTLDAVADPELVDRLYSDEPGRALNVVRFDGGEPVRVAVPIIYHDPAAELLVLVLGDAHRHRELDERIAIYERLRADDAAVPPYVKNFGVVYGASGLRNYLEERAQAALEEARIRETTRDAERRKTDVATREADLERARAEYDKRARDMERRTIELDVGKAELATRMTEVDRARLELQRERMELARLRSDVSSREEAAANVANAANRATAAAPTSTEPDATAIGPAPRERESAATMPVPRELLDEISSEILTGSHSTQPAGTSTNGHHAGSNGAAARAHGGSTDFDEETTGSAMVPQGSDPLTTETTNLALDVGGEAVVSATSSFSVDSGNVRLALVTGDQVARGLGGVVDVRLLLHRTATYPVISLVLGPPAALRVPSAAQLVLLTLDITADRDRQVLAALAKRFELTVELIVRGKQIRRFKLAAPLHENVGYIVRAAEDHLRGVEAEGEPSLARARELVLGAGYDVLGVEQPDAAEFRDDRLAQLETAQSLRRAIAMARRFARPSREDYLVCTRGFPLPRWRELRRHVLASAVAWGLWMGPELAQVAVSEGLARSRRDLIVRLHRGFETLKQHPTAFDIDPGAAEDNAKAIADEAKALGVELDDKVNGRAPTGGAIKTSEEVSVVSGSIGATPPAGLPRAKSVDELIAMLDDKHQRMTAAIELCDRADARAAGPVIRAVNKMSRAEAVRVLGMAVKFGDAAKAPLMEGLASSKAFLRHGCALALALLRTDDGSQAVIDLLLTEPTEIWREVARAIGQVGPAALLPLASTYGRLGDKATPVTAERVAWAMAHVAVRGGKAAVEAMAGGQSVVAPVARHALELHTSAARDQVRVRPGADGSQAGRDVTVNRAFSRRFFEALEQGIPDAGQAGLVDLEASGPMEVLDEADLIDDEDEELDESDLIQT
;
A
#
# COMPACT_ATOMS: atom_id res chain seq x y z
N MET A 1 35.46 -18.74 -20.42
CA MET A 1 35.48 -19.91 -19.51
C MET A 1 36.83 -19.98 -18.82
N ALA A 2 36.87 -20.03 -17.50
CA ALA A 2 38.12 -20.09 -16.73
C ALA A 2 38.86 -21.41 -17.03
N ARG A 3 39.96 -21.33 -17.79
CA ARG A 3 40.92 -22.43 -17.92
C ARG A 3 41.71 -22.51 -16.62
N GLY A 4 41.61 -23.61 -15.88
CA GLY A 4 42.66 -23.96 -14.90
C GLY A 4 42.24 -24.42 -13.51
N THR A 5 40.96 -24.39 -13.11
CA THR A 5 40.56 -25.01 -11.84
C THR A 5 40.06 -26.42 -12.09
N THR A 6 40.82 -27.42 -11.66
CA THR A 6 40.44 -28.83 -11.66
C THR A 6 39.08 -28.98 -10.97
N ARG A 7 38.02 -29.24 -11.74
CA ARG A 7 36.66 -29.42 -11.18
C ARG A 7 36.54 -30.86 -10.68
N ALA A 8 36.21 -31.04 -9.41
CA ALA A 8 35.92 -32.37 -8.88
C ALA A 8 34.51 -32.81 -9.33
N PRO A 9 34.29 -34.10 -9.67
CA PRO A 9 32.95 -34.61 -9.96
C PRO A 9 32.04 -34.51 -8.73
N SER A 10 30.75 -34.26 -8.96
CA SER A 10 29.74 -34.21 -7.89
C SER A 10 29.57 -35.56 -7.20
N GLN A 11 29.00 -35.57 -6.00
CA GLN A 11 28.67 -36.83 -5.31
C GLN A 11 27.61 -37.64 -6.05
N ASN A 12 26.75 -36.98 -6.83
CA ASN A 12 25.69 -37.61 -7.63
C ASN A 12 26.13 -37.91 -9.08
N ALA A 13 27.41 -37.76 -9.40
CA ALA A 13 27.91 -37.97 -10.75
C ALA A 13 27.58 -39.37 -11.27
N TYR A 14 27.01 -39.44 -12.48
CA TYR A 14 26.73 -40.68 -13.16
C TYR A 14 28.02 -41.41 -13.55
N ARG A 15 28.17 -42.66 -13.08
CA ARG A 15 29.40 -43.46 -13.27
C ARG A 15 29.29 -44.57 -14.31
N GLY A 16 28.13 -44.66 -14.96
CA GLY A 16 27.84 -45.65 -16.00
C GLY A 16 28.64 -45.41 -17.28
N ALA A 17 28.45 -46.28 -18.26
CA ALA A 17 29.19 -46.27 -19.52
C ALA A 17 28.99 -44.95 -20.27
N LEU A 18 27.76 -44.40 -20.30
CA LEU A 18 27.45 -43.10 -20.93
C LEU A 18 28.06 -41.90 -20.21
N GLY A 19 28.60 -42.07 -19.00
CA GLY A 19 29.26 -41.01 -18.26
C GLY A 19 30.75 -40.85 -18.60
N ARG A 20 31.33 -41.77 -19.38
CA ARG A 20 32.77 -41.80 -19.68
C ARG A 20 33.02 -41.53 -21.16
N THR A 21 34.19 -40.98 -21.46
CA THR A 21 34.61 -40.80 -22.86
C THR A 21 34.67 -42.13 -23.60
N GLN A 22 34.00 -42.21 -24.76
CA GLN A 22 33.92 -43.42 -25.58
C GLN A 22 34.25 -43.13 -27.03
N GLN A 23 34.98 -44.06 -27.65
CA GLN A 23 35.28 -44.06 -29.07
C GLN A 23 34.56 -45.21 -29.79
N LYS A 24 34.27 -45.00 -31.08
CA LYS A 24 33.71 -46.00 -31.99
C LYS A 24 34.45 -45.93 -33.32
N THR A 25 34.74 -47.08 -33.90
CA THR A 25 35.29 -47.15 -35.26
C THR A 25 34.18 -47.01 -36.28
N VAL A 26 34.33 -46.10 -37.23
CA VAL A 26 33.41 -45.92 -38.37
C VAL A 26 34.19 -45.92 -39.68
N HIS A 27 33.54 -46.38 -40.75
CA HIS A 27 34.10 -46.27 -42.10
C HIS A 27 33.51 -45.02 -42.75
N VAL A 28 34.37 -44.09 -43.16
CA VAL A 28 33.99 -42.83 -43.79
C VAL A 28 34.35 -42.91 -45.26
N ALA A 29 33.37 -42.69 -46.13
CA ALA A 29 33.59 -42.58 -47.56
C ALA A 29 34.13 -41.18 -47.89
N GLY A 30 35.30 -41.12 -48.49
CA GLY A 30 35.89 -39.91 -49.01
C GLY A 30 35.25 -39.47 -50.33
N PRO A 31 35.54 -38.24 -50.80
CA PRO A 31 34.94 -37.69 -52.02
C PRO A 31 35.32 -38.44 -53.30
N ARG A 32 36.36 -39.29 -53.29
CA ARG A 32 36.75 -40.14 -54.43
C ARG A 32 36.29 -41.60 -54.26
N GLY A 33 35.47 -41.89 -53.24
CA GLY A 33 34.94 -43.23 -52.97
C GLY A 33 35.86 -44.14 -52.15
N GLU A 34 37.00 -43.63 -51.67
CA GLU A 34 37.88 -44.31 -50.73
C GLU A 34 37.18 -44.50 -49.37
N LEU A 35 37.32 -45.66 -48.75
CA LEU A 35 36.80 -45.92 -47.40
C LEU A 35 37.95 -45.87 -46.40
N VAL A 36 37.88 -44.93 -45.46
CA VAL A 36 38.85 -44.79 -44.37
C VAL A 36 38.20 -45.19 -43.06
N ALA A 37 38.77 -46.16 -42.35
CA ALA A 37 38.36 -46.48 -40.99
C ALA A 37 38.91 -45.42 -40.03
N ALA A 38 38.03 -44.71 -39.32
CA ALA A 38 38.37 -43.66 -38.38
C ALA A 38 37.79 -43.95 -36.99
N GLN A 39 38.57 -43.66 -35.94
CA GLN A 39 38.07 -43.63 -34.57
C GLN A 39 37.40 -42.28 -34.30
N ILE A 40 36.12 -42.32 -33.96
CA ILE A 40 35.32 -41.13 -33.61
C ILE A 40 34.90 -41.20 -32.15
N TYR A 41 34.79 -40.05 -31.50
CA TYR A 41 34.23 -39.93 -30.16
C TYR A 41 32.70 -39.86 -30.23
N THR A 42 32.03 -40.64 -29.38
CA THR A 42 30.56 -40.72 -29.29
C THR A 42 30.04 -40.26 -27.92
N THR A 43 30.92 -40.23 -26.92
CA THR A 43 30.64 -39.73 -25.57
C THR A 43 31.89 -39.02 -25.08
N LEU A 44 31.71 -37.91 -24.36
CA LEU A 44 32.78 -37.13 -23.77
C LEU A 44 32.47 -36.86 -22.29
N ASP A 45 33.42 -37.17 -21.42
CA ASP A 45 33.46 -36.71 -20.03
C ASP A 45 34.24 -35.39 -19.98
N ALA A 46 33.52 -34.29 -19.70
CA ALA A 46 34.08 -32.95 -19.72
C ALA A 46 35.09 -32.67 -18.60
N VAL A 47 35.02 -33.43 -17.50
CA VAL A 47 35.94 -33.29 -16.37
C VAL A 47 37.19 -34.12 -16.62
N ALA A 48 37.05 -35.34 -17.15
CA ALA A 48 38.20 -36.19 -17.46
C ALA A 48 38.97 -35.72 -18.70
N ASP A 49 38.27 -35.25 -19.74
CA ASP A 49 38.84 -34.95 -21.06
C ASP A 49 38.49 -33.52 -21.55
N PRO A 50 38.91 -32.45 -20.84
CA PRO A 50 38.57 -31.08 -21.19
C PRO A 50 39.11 -30.65 -22.57
N GLU A 51 40.21 -31.24 -23.03
CA GLU A 51 40.77 -30.96 -24.36
C GLU A 51 39.85 -31.41 -25.50
N LEU A 52 39.12 -32.52 -25.30
CA LEU A 52 38.15 -33.01 -26.29
C LEU A 52 36.90 -32.13 -26.33
N VAL A 53 36.52 -31.55 -25.20
CA VAL A 53 35.45 -30.56 -25.10
C VAL A 53 35.82 -29.27 -25.84
N ASP A 54 37.05 -28.78 -25.68
CA ASP A 54 37.56 -27.63 -26.45
C ASP A 54 37.48 -27.88 -27.97
N ARG A 55 37.73 -29.12 -28.41
CA ARG A 55 37.58 -29.53 -29.82
C ARG A 55 36.12 -29.68 -30.24
N LEU A 56 35.23 -30.08 -29.35
CA LEU A 56 33.78 -30.13 -29.61
C LEU A 56 33.23 -28.72 -29.87
N TYR A 57 33.72 -27.72 -29.14
CA TYR A 57 33.36 -26.31 -29.33
C TYR A 57 33.99 -25.66 -30.55
N SER A 58 35.01 -26.25 -31.14
CA SER A 58 35.71 -25.61 -32.26
C SER A 58 34.92 -25.78 -33.56
N ASP A 59 34.61 -24.64 -34.18
CA ASP A 59 34.03 -24.59 -35.54
C ASP A 59 35.15 -24.60 -36.62
N GLU A 60 36.42 -24.53 -36.22
CA GLU A 60 37.56 -24.61 -37.14
C GLU A 60 37.75 -26.05 -37.65
N PRO A 61 37.69 -26.31 -38.97
CA PRO A 61 37.78 -27.67 -39.53
C PRO A 61 39.05 -28.43 -39.12
N GLY A 62 40.15 -27.73 -38.86
CA GLY A 62 41.42 -28.34 -38.44
C GLY A 62 41.46 -28.76 -36.96
N ARG A 63 40.59 -28.21 -36.12
CA ARG A 63 40.59 -28.39 -34.65
C ARG A 63 39.31 -29.05 -34.14
N ALA A 64 38.24 -29.07 -34.94
CA ALA A 64 36.98 -29.71 -34.61
C ALA A 64 37.14 -31.19 -34.20
N LEU A 65 36.22 -31.66 -33.37
CA LEU A 65 36.12 -33.06 -32.99
C LEU A 65 35.64 -33.91 -34.19
N ASN A 66 36.10 -35.16 -34.25
CA ASN A 66 35.70 -36.17 -35.26
C ASN A 66 35.97 -35.73 -36.71
N VAL A 67 37.19 -35.28 -36.96
CA VAL A 67 37.66 -34.89 -38.29
C VAL A 67 38.53 -35.99 -38.89
N VAL A 68 38.26 -36.36 -40.13
CA VAL A 68 39.04 -37.34 -40.91
C VAL A 68 39.75 -36.60 -42.05
N ARG A 69 41.03 -36.89 -42.24
CA ARG A 69 41.83 -36.35 -43.35
C ARG A 69 42.00 -37.43 -44.40
N PHE A 70 41.69 -37.09 -45.64
CA PHE A 70 41.92 -37.93 -46.81
C PHE A 70 43.19 -37.45 -47.53
N ASP A 71 43.90 -38.35 -48.22
CA ASP A 71 45.14 -38.01 -48.91
C ASP A 71 44.91 -36.92 -49.97
N GLY A 72 45.45 -35.73 -49.70
CA GLY A 72 45.35 -34.56 -50.57
C GLY A 72 43.99 -33.85 -50.56
N GLY A 73 43.10 -34.13 -49.60
CA GLY A 73 41.78 -33.50 -49.46
C GLY A 73 41.64 -32.60 -48.22
N GLU A 74 40.63 -31.73 -48.25
CA GLU A 74 40.19 -30.96 -47.08
C GLU A 74 39.73 -31.89 -45.94
N PRO A 75 39.99 -31.55 -44.66
CA PRO A 75 39.49 -32.29 -43.52
C PRO A 75 37.95 -32.38 -43.54
N VAL A 76 37.41 -33.60 -43.45
CA VAL A 76 35.96 -33.85 -43.43
C VAL A 76 35.52 -34.12 -41.99
N ARG A 77 34.56 -33.34 -41.50
CA ARG A 77 33.92 -33.56 -40.20
C ARG A 77 32.88 -34.67 -40.31
N VAL A 78 33.02 -35.70 -39.50
CA VAL A 78 32.05 -36.80 -39.42
C VAL A 78 30.89 -36.35 -38.53
N ALA A 79 29.72 -36.17 -39.12
CA ALA A 79 28.51 -35.84 -38.37
C ALA A 79 28.01 -37.07 -37.62
N VAL A 80 28.35 -37.17 -36.34
CA VAL A 80 27.86 -38.22 -35.42
C VAL A 80 27.23 -37.60 -34.18
N PRO A 81 26.16 -38.18 -33.63
CA PRO A 81 25.65 -37.80 -32.31
C PRO A 81 26.74 -37.94 -31.25
N ILE A 82 26.87 -36.93 -30.39
CA ILE A 82 27.85 -36.92 -29.29
C ILE A 82 27.10 -36.70 -27.98
N ILE A 83 27.36 -37.53 -26.99
CA ILE A 83 26.88 -37.35 -25.63
C ILE A 83 27.93 -36.55 -24.85
N TYR A 84 27.59 -35.35 -24.44
CA TYR A 84 28.39 -34.51 -23.56
C TYR A 84 27.96 -34.74 -22.11
N HIS A 85 28.90 -35.12 -21.25
CA HIS A 85 28.67 -35.34 -19.83
C HIS A 85 29.59 -34.45 -19.01
N ASP A 86 29.03 -33.59 -18.15
CA ASP A 86 29.78 -32.85 -17.14
C ASP A 86 29.36 -33.35 -15.74
N PRO A 87 30.14 -34.25 -15.11
CA PRO A 87 29.81 -34.78 -13.80
C PRO A 87 29.96 -33.76 -12.67
N ALA A 88 30.70 -32.65 -12.86
CA ALA A 88 30.81 -31.59 -11.88
C ALA A 88 29.58 -30.67 -11.90
N ALA A 89 29.04 -30.40 -13.09
CA ALA A 89 27.83 -29.60 -13.26
C ALA A 89 26.53 -30.42 -13.20
N GLU A 90 26.61 -31.74 -13.05
CA GLU A 90 25.46 -32.66 -13.12
C GLU A 90 24.68 -32.46 -14.44
N LEU A 91 25.39 -32.47 -15.57
CA LEU A 91 24.80 -32.27 -16.89
C LEU A 91 25.06 -33.46 -17.81
N LEU A 92 24.01 -33.89 -18.50
CA LEU A 92 24.09 -34.78 -19.66
C LEU A 92 23.37 -34.09 -20.82
N VAL A 93 24.03 -34.00 -21.98
CA VAL A 93 23.51 -33.32 -23.16
C VAL A 93 23.78 -34.17 -24.40
N LEU A 94 22.75 -34.45 -25.19
CA LEU A 94 22.87 -35.03 -26.51
C LEU A 94 23.10 -33.92 -27.54
N VAL A 95 24.26 -33.94 -28.19
CA VAL A 95 24.67 -32.99 -29.22
C VAL A 95 24.47 -33.63 -30.59
N LEU A 96 23.54 -33.11 -31.36
CA LEU A 96 23.26 -33.54 -32.73
C LEU A 96 23.81 -32.54 -33.74
N GLY A 97 24.20 -33.01 -34.92
CA GLY A 97 24.46 -32.10 -36.05
C GLY A 97 23.15 -31.47 -36.54
N ASP A 98 23.19 -30.27 -37.11
CA ASP A 98 21.98 -29.58 -37.58
C ASP A 98 21.18 -30.38 -38.61
N ALA A 99 21.85 -31.14 -39.47
CA ALA A 99 21.21 -32.03 -40.44
C ALA A 99 20.46 -33.22 -39.79
N HIS A 100 20.74 -33.52 -38.51
CA HIS A 100 20.18 -34.66 -37.78
C HIS A 100 19.00 -34.30 -36.86
N ARG A 101 18.44 -33.09 -36.98
CA ARG A 101 17.24 -32.67 -36.20
C ARG A 101 16.09 -33.68 -36.27
N HIS A 102 15.84 -34.22 -37.47
CA HIS A 102 14.78 -35.21 -37.69
C HIS A 102 15.00 -36.55 -36.96
N ARG A 103 16.22 -36.84 -36.48
CA ARG A 103 16.58 -38.07 -35.77
C ARG A 103 16.55 -37.93 -34.26
N GLU A 104 16.17 -36.77 -33.70
CA GLU A 104 16.23 -36.55 -32.25
C GLU A 104 15.53 -37.66 -31.46
N LEU A 105 14.30 -38.03 -31.84
CA LEU A 105 13.53 -39.02 -31.09
C LEU A 105 14.21 -40.40 -31.10
N ASP A 106 14.75 -40.80 -32.26
CA ASP A 106 15.46 -42.08 -32.39
C ASP A 106 16.72 -42.11 -31.53
N GLU A 107 17.49 -41.02 -31.50
CA GLU A 107 18.69 -40.91 -30.67
C GLU A 107 18.36 -40.86 -29.18
N ARG A 108 17.24 -40.22 -28.79
CA ARG A 108 16.76 -40.24 -27.40
C ARG A 108 16.37 -41.64 -26.96
N ILE A 109 15.64 -42.39 -27.79
CA ILE A 109 15.28 -43.79 -27.53
C ILE A 109 16.55 -44.62 -27.36
N ALA A 110 17.52 -44.49 -28.26
CA ALA A 110 18.79 -45.21 -28.18
C ALA A 110 19.56 -44.92 -26.88
N ILE A 111 19.55 -43.66 -26.40
CA ILE A 111 20.15 -43.32 -25.10
C ILE A 111 19.39 -43.97 -23.95
N TYR A 112 18.07 -43.93 -23.94
CA TYR A 112 17.28 -44.55 -22.87
C TYR A 112 17.44 -46.06 -22.84
N GLU A 113 17.56 -46.73 -23.98
CA GLU A 113 17.85 -48.17 -24.04
C GLU A 113 19.24 -48.48 -23.47
N ARG A 114 20.25 -47.65 -23.76
CA ARG A 114 21.59 -47.78 -23.18
C ARG A 114 21.59 -47.53 -21.67
N LEU A 115 20.87 -46.52 -21.20
CA LEU A 115 20.69 -46.25 -19.76
C LEU A 115 19.97 -47.41 -19.06
N ARG A 116 18.98 -48.03 -19.72
CA ARG A 116 18.27 -49.20 -19.18
C ARG A 116 19.16 -50.43 -19.07
N ALA A 117 20.12 -50.59 -19.98
CA ALA A 117 21.06 -51.71 -20.00
C ALA A 117 22.28 -51.49 -19.10
N ASP A 118 22.47 -50.29 -18.55
CA ASP A 118 23.58 -49.95 -17.66
C ASP A 118 23.21 -50.29 -16.21
N ASP A 119 24.10 -50.98 -15.49
CA ASP A 119 23.88 -51.36 -14.08
C ASP A 119 24.12 -50.17 -13.12
N ALA A 120 24.63 -49.04 -13.62
CA ALA A 120 24.85 -47.85 -12.81
C ALA A 120 23.52 -47.17 -12.42
N ALA A 121 23.44 -46.69 -11.18
CA ALA A 121 22.33 -45.86 -10.74
C ALA A 121 22.24 -44.59 -11.61
N VAL A 122 21.03 -44.28 -12.11
CA VAL A 122 20.78 -43.18 -13.05
C VAL A 122 20.24 -41.95 -12.31
N PRO A 123 21.02 -40.86 -12.15
CA PRO A 123 20.58 -39.62 -11.52
C PRO A 123 19.47 -38.91 -12.32
N PRO A 124 18.69 -38.02 -11.68
CA PRO A 124 17.63 -37.26 -12.35
C PRO A 124 18.11 -36.46 -13.57
N TYR A 125 19.30 -35.83 -13.51
CA TYR A 125 19.84 -35.04 -14.62
C TYR A 125 20.16 -35.89 -15.86
N VAL A 126 20.46 -37.17 -15.66
CA VAL A 126 20.70 -38.14 -16.73
C VAL A 126 19.39 -38.61 -17.34
N LYS A 127 18.31 -38.74 -16.56
CA LYS A 127 16.97 -39.08 -17.08
C LYS A 127 16.39 -37.94 -17.93
N ASN A 128 16.67 -36.71 -17.52
CA ASN A 128 16.17 -35.47 -18.13
C ASN A 128 17.29 -34.73 -18.89
N PHE A 129 18.07 -35.46 -19.68
CA PHE A 129 19.17 -34.89 -20.44
C PHE A 129 18.67 -33.89 -21.51
N GLY A 130 19.45 -32.85 -21.75
CA GLY A 130 19.15 -31.84 -22.78
C GLY A 130 19.51 -32.34 -24.18
N VAL A 131 18.85 -31.81 -25.22
CA VAL A 131 19.24 -32.04 -26.62
C VAL A 131 19.57 -30.69 -27.25
N VAL A 132 20.72 -30.61 -27.92
CA VAL A 132 21.20 -29.39 -28.58
C VAL A 132 21.71 -29.69 -29.98
N TYR A 133 21.75 -28.67 -30.83
CA TYR A 133 22.18 -28.80 -32.21
C TYR A 133 23.47 -28.00 -32.48
N GLY A 134 24.50 -28.70 -32.91
CA GLY A 134 25.81 -28.14 -33.23
C GLY A 134 26.60 -27.66 -32.00
N ALA A 135 27.79 -27.14 -32.27
CA ALA A 135 28.68 -26.58 -31.24
C ALA A 135 28.11 -25.29 -30.64
N SER A 136 27.48 -24.45 -31.47
CA SER A 136 26.79 -23.23 -31.03
C SER A 136 25.64 -23.53 -30.08
N GLY A 137 24.79 -24.50 -30.40
CA GLY A 137 23.69 -24.91 -29.52
C GLY A 137 24.17 -25.40 -28.16
N LEU A 138 25.26 -26.18 -28.13
CA LEU A 138 25.86 -26.61 -26.86
C LEU A 138 26.42 -25.42 -26.05
N ARG A 139 27.11 -24.47 -26.69
CA ARG A 139 27.63 -23.27 -26.01
C ARG A 139 26.51 -22.47 -25.36
N ASN A 140 25.44 -22.18 -26.11
CA ASN A 140 24.30 -21.43 -25.61
C ASN A 140 23.60 -22.16 -24.46
N TYR A 141 23.37 -23.47 -24.59
CA TYR A 141 22.75 -24.27 -23.54
C TYR A 141 23.55 -24.26 -22.23
N LEU A 142 24.88 -24.32 -22.32
CA LEU A 142 25.74 -24.28 -21.14
C LEU A 142 25.81 -22.88 -20.52
N GLU A 143 25.75 -21.83 -21.33
CA GLU A 143 25.67 -20.45 -20.85
C GLU A 143 24.34 -20.19 -20.13
N GLU A 144 23.20 -20.60 -20.70
CA GLU A 144 21.89 -20.52 -20.06
C GLU A 144 21.86 -21.29 -18.74
N ARG A 145 22.42 -22.51 -18.70
CA ARG A 145 22.52 -23.29 -17.46
C ARG A 145 23.41 -22.63 -16.41
N ALA A 146 24.51 -21.99 -16.83
CA ALA A 146 25.37 -21.24 -15.92
C ALA A 146 24.67 -20.00 -15.35
N GLN A 147 23.92 -19.27 -16.17
CA GLN A 147 23.12 -18.13 -15.74
C GLN A 147 22.02 -18.55 -14.76
N ALA A 148 21.27 -19.62 -15.08
CA ALA A 148 20.23 -20.15 -14.19
C ALA A 148 20.80 -20.58 -12.83
N ALA A 149 21.98 -21.23 -12.81
CA ALA A 149 22.64 -21.62 -11.57
C ALA A 149 23.10 -20.41 -10.72
N LEU A 150 23.60 -19.35 -11.37
CA LEU A 150 23.96 -18.10 -10.70
C LEU A 150 22.73 -17.40 -10.11
N GLU A 151 21.63 -17.38 -10.84
CA GLU A 151 20.39 -16.76 -10.39
C GLU A 151 19.76 -17.54 -9.23
N GLU A 152 19.74 -18.88 -9.29
CA GLU A 152 19.28 -19.70 -8.16
C GLU A 152 20.15 -19.48 -6.92
N ALA A 153 21.48 -19.36 -7.08
CA ALA A 153 22.39 -19.05 -5.98
C ALA A 153 22.09 -17.67 -5.37
N ARG A 154 21.83 -16.66 -6.22
CA ARG A 154 21.45 -15.31 -5.78
C ARG A 154 20.12 -15.32 -5.02
N ILE A 155 19.10 -16.03 -5.52
CA ILE A 155 17.80 -16.18 -4.86
C ILE A 155 17.97 -16.87 -3.50
N ARG A 156 18.82 -17.88 -3.42
CA ARG A 156 19.08 -18.60 -2.16
C ARG A 156 19.79 -17.70 -1.13
N GLU A 157 20.71 -16.85 -1.58
CA GLU A 157 21.37 -15.86 -0.73
C GLU A 157 20.41 -14.78 -0.24
N THR A 158 19.61 -14.19 -1.14
CA THR A 158 18.60 -13.19 -0.75
C THR A 158 17.54 -13.76 0.18
N THR A 159 17.16 -15.02 0.01
CA THR A 159 16.24 -15.73 0.92
C THR A 159 16.86 -15.90 2.31
N ARG A 160 18.14 -16.30 2.39
CA ARG A 160 18.87 -16.40 3.67
C ARG A 160 19.01 -15.05 4.36
N ASP A 161 19.28 -13.99 3.62
CA ASP A 161 19.36 -12.64 4.17
C ASP A 161 17.99 -12.13 4.62
N ALA A 162 16.92 -12.46 3.90
CA ALA A 162 15.56 -12.17 4.34
C ALA A 162 15.19 -12.93 5.63
N GLU A 163 15.58 -14.20 5.75
CA GLU A 163 15.40 -14.98 6.98
C GLU A 163 16.19 -14.39 8.16
N ARG A 164 17.45 -13.98 7.94
CA ARG A 164 18.26 -13.27 8.95
C ARG A 164 17.63 -11.96 9.39
N ARG A 165 17.17 -11.14 8.44
CA ARG A 165 16.46 -9.89 8.75
C ARG A 165 15.16 -10.16 9.51
N LYS A 166 14.44 -11.23 9.18
CA LYS A 166 13.22 -11.63 9.90
C LYS A 166 13.53 -12.02 11.35
N THR A 167 14.62 -12.75 11.60
CA THR A 167 15.05 -13.07 12.98
C THR A 167 15.50 -11.83 13.75
N ASP A 168 16.16 -10.89 13.09
CA ASP A 168 16.60 -9.63 13.72
C ASP A 168 15.40 -8.74 14.08
N VAL A 169 14.42 -8.64 13.19
CA VAL A 169 13.16 -7.90 13.44
C VAL A 169 12.38 -8.55 14.59
N ALA A 170 12.24 -9.87 14.60
CA ALA A 170 11.56 -10.57 15.70
C ALA A 170 12.26 -10.34 17.05
N THR A 171 13.60 -10.26 17.06
CA THR A 171 14.37 -9.94 18.28
C THR A 171 14.11 -8.50 18.73
N ARG A 172 14.13 -7.53 17.80
CA ARG A 172 13.82 -6.12 18.09
C ARG A 172 12.39 -5.92 18.58
N GLU A 173 11.42 -6.63 18.01
CA GLU A 173 10.02 -6.58 18.47
C GLU A 173 9.88 -7.10 19.91
N ALA A 174 10.55 -8.20 20.24
CA ALA A 174 10.56 -8.72 21.61
C ALA A 174 11.21 -7.76 22.60
N ASP A 175 12.28 -7.05 22.20
CA ASP A 175 12.93 -6.04 23.03
C ASP A 175 12.03 -4.80 23.24
N LEU A 176 11.32 -4.36 22.20
CA LEU A 176 10.35 -3.27 22.31
C LEU A 176 9.15 -3.64 23.20
N GLU A 177 8.69 -4.89 23.15
CA GLU A 177 7.63 -5.37 24.03
C GLU A 177 8.07 -5.38 25.50
N ARG A 178 9.30 -5.80 25.79
CA ARG A 178 9.88 -5.69 27.15
C ARG A 178 9.98 -4.23 27.60
N ALA A 179 10.45 -3.33 26.74
CA ALA A 179 10.53 -1.90 27.05
C ALA A 179 9.15 -1.30 27.35
N ARG A 180 8.11 -1.65 26.56
CA ARG A 180 6.72 -1.21 26.81
C ARG A 180 6.21 -1.71 28.16
N ALA A 181 6.45 -2.98 28.50
CA ALA A 181 6.06 -3.53 29.79
C ALA A 181 6.75 -2.80 30.97
N GLU A 182 8.01 -2.39 30.82
CA GLU A 182 8.70 -1.56 31.82
C GLU A 182 8.10 -0.16 31.93
N TYR A 183 7.74 0.48 30.82
CA TYR A 183 7.05 1.78 30.84
C TYR A 183 5.69 1.70 31.53
N ASP A 184 4.89 0.67 31.25
CA ASP A 184 3.61 0.46 31.90
C ASP A 184 3.77 0.24 33.41
N LYS A 185 4.81 -0.49 33.83
CA LYS A 185 5.14 -0.65 35.25
C LYS A 185 5.49 0.69 35.89
N ARG A 186 6.35 1.50 35.26
CA ARG A 186 6.69 2.85 35.75
C ARG A 186 5.48 3.77 35.81
N ALA A 187 4.57 3.69 34.85
CA ALA A 187 3.34 4.46 34.85
C ALA A 187 2.43 4.10 36.05
N ARG A 188 2.26 2.81 36.33
CA ARG A 188 1.50 2.34 37.51
C ARG A 188 2.17 2.76 38.82
N ASP A 189 3.50 2.71 38.90
CA ASP A 189 4.24 3.16 40.09
C ASP A 189 4.06 4.67 40.32
N MET A 190 4.05 5.47 39.25
CA MET A 190 3.78 6.92 39.32
C MET A 190 2.34 7.23 39.69
N GLU A 191 1.37 6.47 39.17
CA GLU A 191 -0.04 6.58 39.57
C GLU A 191 -0.21 6.28 41.06
N ARG A 192 0.39 5.19 41.56
CA ARG A 192 0.39 4.85 42.99
C ARG A 192 0.98 5.97 43.85
N ARG A 193 2.12 6.55 43.46
CA ARG A 193 2.72 7.69 44.17
C ARG A 193 1.82 8.92 44.17
N THR A 194 1.08 9.14 43.10
CA THR A 194 0.14 10.28 42.99
C THR A 194 -1.03 10.09 43.96
N ILE A 195 -1.59 8.87 44.03
CA ILE A 195 -2.63 8.51 45.00
C ILE A 195 -2.11 8.67 46.44
N GLU A 196 -0.91 8.20 46.74
CA GLU A 196 -0.28 8.35 48.07
C GLU A 196 -0.11 9.84 48.45
N LEU A 197 0.32 10.68 47.52
CA LEU A 197 0.44 12.12 47.74
C LEU A 197 -0.92 12.79 47.99
N ASP A 198 -1.97 12.40 47.28
CA ASP A 198 -3.30 12.97 47.45
C ASP A 198 -3.94 12.54 48.78
N VAL A 199 -3.72 11.29 49.22
CA VAL A 199 -4.08 10.84 50.57
C VAL A 199 -3.33 11.67 51.62
N GLY A 200 -2.01 11.85 51.47
CA GLY A 200 -1.22 12.67 52.38
C GLY A 200 -1.67 14.14 52.45
N LYS A 201 -2.08 14.73 51.31
CA LYS A 201 -2.67 16.08 51.28
C LYS A 201 -4.02 16.13 52.01
N ALA A 202 -4.87 15.11 51.85
CA ALA A 202 -6.15 15.05 52.54
C ALA A 202 -5.98 14.91 54.08
N GLU A 203 -5.01 14.11 54.52
CA GLU A 203 -4.65 14.01 55.94
C GLU A 203 -4.12 15.34 56.50
N LEU A 204 -3.24 16.02 55.76
CA LEU A 204 -2.74 17.34 56.14
C LEU A 204 -3.86 18.39 56.21
N ALA A 205 -4.79 18.38 55.27
CA ALA A 205 -5.96 19.26 55.29
C ALA A 205 -6.83 19.00 56.53
N THR A 206 -7.05 17.74 56.88
CA THR A 206 -7.79 17.35 58.09
C THR A 206 -7.09 17.88 59.35
N ARG A 207 -5.78 17.65 59.47
CA ARG A 207 -4.99 18.21 60.60
C ARG A 207 -5.03 19.73 60.65
N MET A 208 -5.02 20.41 59.51
CA MET A 208 -5.15 21.87 59.46
C MET A 208 -6.50 22.32 60.05
N THR A 209 -7.60 21.65 59.68
CA THR A 209 -8.93 21.97 60.23
C THR A 209 -9.03 21.69 61.73
N GLU A 210 -8.36 20.66 62.24
CA GLU A 210 -8.27 20.39 63.69
C GLU A 210 -7.50 21.49 64.43
N VAL A 211 -6.38 21.95 63.86
CA VAL A 211 -5.60 23.07 64.41
C VAL A 211 -6.42 24.36 64.42
N ASP A 212 -7.14 24.66 63.35
CA ASP A 212 -8.01 25.84 63.27
C ASP A 212 -9.15 25.77 64.29
N ARG A 213 -9.74 24.57 64.50
CA ARG A 213 -10.75 24.34 65.52
C ARG A 213 -10.19 24.56 66.93
N ALA A 214 -9.03 23.99 67.23
CA ALA A 214 -8.34 24.20 68.52
C ALA A 214 -8.01 25.68 68.74
N ARG A 215 -7.63 26.41 67.68
CA ARG A 215 -7.37 27.86 67.75
C ARG A 215 -8.63 28.67 68.05
N LEU A 216 -9.77 28.30 67.45
CA LEU A 216 -11.07 28.92 67.74
C LEU A 216 -11.55 28.63 69.17
N GLU A 217 -11.35 27.41 69.66
CA GLU A 217 -11.66 27.04 71.05
C GLU A 217 -10.80 27.85 72.03
N LEU A 218 -9.49 27.95 71.80
CA LEU A 218 -8.60 28.78 72.60
C LEU A 218 -8.99 30.27 72.57
N GLN A 219 -9.44 30.78 71.41
CA GLN A 219 -9.95 32.15 71.31
C GLN A 219 -11.24 32.35 72.13
N ARG A 220 -12.16 31.38 72.12
CA ARG A 220 -13.37 31.42 72.95
C ARG A 220 -13.02 31.42 74.43
N GLU A 221 -12.13 30.54 74.87
CA GLU A 221 -11.65 30.51 76.26
C GLU A 221 -10.99 31.84 76.66
N ARG A 222 -10.19 32.44 75.77
CA ARG A 222 -9.61 33.77 76.02
C ARG A 222 -10.68 34.86 76.15
N MET A 223 -11.72 34.83 75.32
CA MET A 223 -12.83 35.79 75.42
C MET A 223 -13.64 35.57 76.71
N GLU A 224 -13.86 34.32 77.11
CA GLU A 224 -14.56 33.99 78.35
C GLU A 224 -13.75 34.41 79.59
N LEU A 225 -12.43 34.15 79.59
CA LEU A 225 -11.51 34.65 80.61
C LEU A 225 -11.46 36.18 80.66
N ALA A 226 -11.49 36.85 79.50
CA ALA A 226 -11.55 38.31 79.44
C ALA A 226 -12.87 38.85 80.00
N ARG A 227 -13.99 38.18 79.73
CA ARG A 227 -15.31 38.51 80.29
C ARG A 227 -15.33 38.32 81.81
N LEU A 228 -14.82 37.20 82.30
CA LEU A 228 -14.68 36.95 83.75
C LEU A 228 -13.77 37.98 84.43
N ARG A 229 -12.66 38.38 83.79
CA ARG A 229 -11.81 39.47 84.27
C ARG A 229 -12.53 40.81 84.30
N SER A 230 -13.34 41.12 83.28
CA SER A 230 -14.16 42.34 83.25
C SER A 230 -15.26 42.31 84.33
N ASP A 231 -15.86 41.16 84.61
CA ASP A 231 -16.87 41.00 85.67
C ASP A 231 -16.24 41.13 87.07
N VAL A 232 -15.01 40.65 87.24
CA VAL A 232 -14.23 40.88 88.47
C VAL A 232 -13.82 42.34 88.59
N SER A 233 -13.29 42.95 87.52
CA SER A 233 -12.90 44.36 87.48
C SER A 233 -14.08 45.30 87.72
N SER A 234 -15.28 44.99 87.19
CA SER A 234 -16.49 45.79 87.43
C SER A 234 -17.04 45.61 88.85
N ARG A 235 -16.82 44.44 89.49
CA ARG A 235 -17.08 44.25 90.93
C ARG A 235 -16.07 45.00 91.80
N GLU A 236 -14.80 45.01 91.40
CA GLU A 236 -13.75 45.78 92.05
C GLU A 236 -13.96 47.30 91.86
N GLU A 237 -14.40 47.76 90.70
CA GLU A 237 -14.78 49.15 90.43
C GLU A 237 -16.08 49.55 91.13
N ALA A 238 -17.05 48.65 91.28
CA ALA A 238 -18.23 48.88 92.11
C ALA A 238 -17.87 48.97 93.61
N ALA A 239 -16.90 48.17 94.08
CA ALA A 239 -16.35 48.28 95.43
C ALA A 239 -15.49 49.54 95.62
N ALA A 240 -14.71 49.93 94.60
CA ALA A 240 -13.89 51.14 94.59
C ALA A 240 -14.73 52.42 94.45
N ASN A 241 -15.89 52.39 93.78
CA ASN A 241 -16.81 53.52 93.69
C ASN A 241 -17.62 53.74 94.97
N VAL A 242 -17.79 52.72 95.82
CA VAL A 242 -18.29 52.89 97.20
C VAL A 242 -17.19 53.47 98.12
N ALA A 243 -15.91 53.19 97.85
CA ALA A 243 -14.77 53.75 98.60
C ALA A 243 -14.34 55.16 98.13
N ASN A 244 -14.53 55.51 96.86
CA ASN A 244 -14.12 56.80 96.27
C ASN A 244 -15.17 57.93 96.42
N ALA A 245 -16.33 57.66 97.04
CA ALA A 245 -17.24 58.71 97.51
C ALA A 245 -16.75 59.40 98.80
N ALA A 246 -15.70 58.88 99.46
CA ALA A 246 -15.23 59.37 100.76
C ALA A 246 -13.95 60.22 100.74
N ASN A 247 -13.19 60.30 99.64
CA ASN A 247 -11.89 61.00 99.65
C ASN A 247 -11.67 61.89 98.42
N ARG A 248 -12.41 63.01 98.38
CA ARG A 248 -12.12 64.14 97.49
C ARG A 248 -11.70 65.36 98.35
N ALA A 249 -10.41 65.42 98.70
CA ALA A 249 -9.76 66.64 99.18
C ALA A 249 -8.25 66.62 98.88
N THR A 250 -7.74 67.74 98.34
CA THR A 250 -6.32 68.21 98.26
C THR A 250 -5.35 67.48 97.30
N ALA A 251 -4.96 68.08 96.15
CA ALA A 251 -3.78 68.95 95.88
C ALA A 251 -2.48 68.13 95.62
N ALA A 252 -1.49 68.40 94.75
CA ALA A 252 -1.10 69.41 93.75
C ALA A 252 0.02 68.78 92.84
N ALA A 253 0.40 69.45 91.73
CA ALA A 253 1.46 69.09 90.76
C ALA A 253 2.93 69.32 91.32
N PRO A 254 4.07 69.34 90.55
CA PRO A 254 4.42 68.98 89.15
C PRO A 254 5.84 68.29 88.92
N THR A 255 6.25 68.20 87.64
CA THR A 255 7.62 68.30 87.00
C THR A 255 8.62 67.12 86.76
N SER A 256 9.09 67.08 85.48
CA SER A 256 10.42 66.70 84.86
C SER A 256 10.91 65.23 84.95
N THR A 257 11.60 64.61 83.97
CA THR A 257 12.80 65.03 83.20
C THR A 257 13.12 64.00 82.06
N GLU A 258 13.72 64.43 80.94
CA GLU A 258 14.37 63.65 79.83
C GLU A 258 15.72 62.97 80.29
N PRO A 259 16.69 62.47 79.47
CA PRO A 259 16.86 62.31 77.99
C PRO A 259 17.63 61.03 77.48
N ASP A 260 18.04 61.07 76.19
CA ASP A 260 19.23 60.44 75.53
C ASP A 260 19.22 58.95 75.12
N ALA A 261 19.35 58.59 73.82
CA ALA A 261 20.52 58.56 72.91
C ALA A 261 20.97 57.09 72.71
N THR A 262 21.23 56.54 71.52
CA THR A 262 22.45 56.76 70.72
C THR A 262 22.36 56.03 69.35
N ALA A 263 23.05 56.59 68.36
CA ALA A 263 23.32 56.16 66.98
C ALA A 263 23.93 54.74 66.82
N ILE A 264 23.93 54.13 65.61
CA ILE A 264 25.03 54.15 64.60
C ILE A 264 24.49 53.57 63.24
N GLY A 265 24.78 54.23 62.10
CA GLY A 265 24.66 53.66 60.72
C GLY A 265 25.98 53.00 60.26
N PRO A 266 26.37 52.88 58.96
CA PRO A 266 25.65 52.91 57.66
C PRO A 266 26.05 51.73 56.69
N ALA A 267 25.66 51.87 55.40
CA ALA A 267 25.86 51.05 54.16
C ALA A 267 27.35 50.60 53.83
N PRO A 268 27.74 49.86 52.73
CA PRO A 268 27.13 49.75 51.38
C PRO A 268 27.33 48.44 50.51
N ARG A 269 26.69 48.46 49.31
CA ARG A 269 26.94 47.87 47.96
C ARG A 269 27.94 46.71 47.71
N GLU A 270 27.53 45.75 46.84
CA GLU A 270 28.20 45.20 45.61
C GLU A 270 27.31 44.04 45.07
N ARG A 271 26.64 44.11 43.90
CA ARG A 271 26.99 43.75 42.50
C ARG A 271 27.54 42.34 42.23
N GLU A 272 26.89 41.67 41.25
CA GLU A 272 27.37 40.60 40.34
C GLU A 272 27.82 39.27 41.00
N SER A 273 27.75 38.06 40.43
CA SER A 273 27.22 37.43 39.22
C SER A 273 27.59 35.94 39.33
N ALA A 274 26.77 35.03 38.79
CA ALA A 274 27.09 33.67 38.31
C ALA A 274 27.91 32.68 39.17
N ALA A 275 27.38 31.47 39.36
CA ALA A 275 28.02 30.21 38.93
C ALA A 275 27.31 28.96 39.53
N THR A 276 26.81 28.14 38.63
CA THR A 276 26.54 26.70 38.73
C THR A 276 27.77 25.89 39.13
N MET A 277 27.59 24.75 39.82
CA MET A 277 28.36 23.49 39.80
C MET A 277 27.88 22.56 40.96
N PRO A 278 28.19 21.25 41.00
CA PRO A 278 27.46 20.20 40.28
C PRO A 278 26.96 19.08 41.22
N VAL A 279 26.10 18.19 40.70
CA VAL A 279 25.67 16.96 41.39
C VAL A 279 26.62 15.81 41.02
N PRO A 280 27.19 15.05 41.99
CA PRO A 280 28.14 13.97 41.69
C PRO A 280 27.48 12.70 41.16
N ARG A 281 28.22 12.04 40.26
CA ARG A 281 27.98 10.70 39.70
C ARG A 281 29.06 9.78 40.29
N GLU A 282 28.66 8.61 40.80
CA GLU A 282 29.40 7.31 40.87
C GLU A 282 29.01 6.49 42.11
N LEU A 283 28.45 5.28 41.89
CA LEU A 283 29.08 3.99 42.23
C LEU A 283 28.12 2.83 41.92
N LEU A 284 28.43 2.13 40.83
CA LEU A 284 28.05 0.75 40.54
C LEU A 284 29.16 -0.13 41.12
N ASP A 285 28.81 -1.09 41.96
CA ASP A 285 29.49 -2.39 42.10
C ASP A 285 28.72 -3.22 43.13
N GLU A 286 27.91 -4.18 42.69
CA GLU A 286 27.74 -5.46 43.39
C GLU A 286 26.81 -6.42 42.63
N ILE A 287 27.22 -7.69 42.62
CA ILE A 287 26.52 -8.92 42.21
C ILE A 287 26.72 -9.36 40.74
N SER A 288 27.90 -9.94 40.51
CA SER A 288 28.05 -11.14 39.67
C SER A 288 28.65 -12.26 40.52
N SER A 289 27.85 -13.28 40.87
CA SER A 289 28.33 -14.67 40.99
C SER A 289 27.13 -15.61 41.14
N GLU A 290 27.17 -16.70 40.37
CA GLU A 290 26.49 -18.01 40.51
C GLU A 290 25.78 -18.49 39.23
N ILE A 291 26.59 -18.97 38.28
CA ILE A 291 26.20 -20.06 37.38
C ILE A 291 27.34 -21.07 37.38
N LEU A 292 27.14 -22.25 37.95
CA LEU A 292 27.69 -23.54 37.46
C LEU A 292 27.25 -24.71 38.35
N THR A 293 26.32 -25.51 37.84
CA THR A 293 26.15 -26.98 37.95
C THR A 293 24.79 -27.28 37.27
N GLY A 294 24.56 -28.23 36.37
CA GLY A 294 25.29 -29.35 35.78
C GLY A 294 24.25 -30.24 35.05
N SER A 295 24.72 -31.20 34.25
CA SER A 295 24.02 -32.34 33.61
C SER A 295 23.22 -32.06 32.32
N HIS A 296 23.60 -32.60 31.15
CA HIS A 296 23.59 -34.01 30.66
C HIS A 296 22.20 -34.66 30.62
N SER A 297 21.71 -34.96 29.41
CA SER A 297 21.03 -36.22 29.03
C SER A 297 20.35 -36.05 27.65
N THR A 298 20.93 -36.57 26.58
CA THR A 298 20.57 -37.83 25.87
C THR A 298 19.23 -37.84 25.11
N GLN A 299 19.35 -38.05 23.79
CA GLN A 299 18.32 -38.64 22.92
C GLN A 299 17.76 -39.94 23.52
N PRO A 300 16.59 -40.38 23.05
CA PRO A 300 16.66 -41.52 22.14
C PRO A 300 15.68 -41.48 20.96
N ALA A 301 16.00 -42.36 20.02
CA ALA A 301 15.33 -42.71 18.78
C ALA A 301 14.00 -43.47 18.95
N GLY A 302 13.29 -43.60 17.83
CA GLY A 302 12.17 -44.51 17.59
C GLY A 302 10.95 -43.76 17.03
N THR A 303 10.20 -44.21 16.04
CA THR A 303 10.17 -45.51 15.36
C THR A 303 9.31 -45.36 14.09
N SER A 304 9.74 -46.07 13.04
CA SER A 304 8.98 -46.41 11.85
C SER A 304 7.59 -46.98 12.16
N THR A 305 6.56 -46.57 11.42
CA THR A 305 5.45 -47.47 11.05
C THR A 305 4.94 -47.18 9.64
N ASN A 306 5.18 -48.16 8.76
CA ASN A 306 4.48 -48.37 7.50
C ASN A 306 3.05 -48.90 7.75
N GLY A 307 2.09 -48.47 6.93
CA GLY A 307 0.88 -49.22 6.61
C GLY A 307 0.51 -48.88 5.17
N HIS A 308 0.68 -49.72 4.14
CA HIS A 308 0.03 -51.00 3.85
C HIS A 308 -1.50 -50.97 3.97
N HIS A 309 -2.16 -50.55 2.89
CA HIS A 309 -3.42 -51.15 2.47
C HIS A 309 -3.31 -51.63 1.02
N ALA A 310 -3.10 -52.94 0.89
CA ALA A 310 -3.45 -53.72 -0.27
C ALA A 310 -4.85 -54.32 -0.03
N GLY A 311 -5.62 -54.56 -1.10
CA GLY A 311 -6.51 -55.72 -1.10
C GLY A 311 -7.82 -55.65 -1.88
N SER A 312 -7.80 -56.33 -3.03
CA SER A 312 -8.87 -57.15 -3.63
C SER A 312 -9.94 -56.42 -4.47
N ASN A 313 -9.95 -56.63 -5.79
CA ASN A 313 -10.54 -57.76 -6.54
C ASN A 313 -12.07 -57.77 -6.38
N GLY A 314 -12.91 -57.77 -7.40
CA GLY A 314 -12.77 -58.12 -8.82
C GLY A 314 -14.06 -58.85 -9.23
N ALA A 315 -14.53 -58.70 -10.46
CA ALA A 315 -15.26 -59.75 -11.19
C ALA A 315 -15.71 -59.24 -12.58
N ALA A 316 -15.40 -60.06 -13.57
CA ALA A 316 -15.76 -59.91 -14.97
C ALA A 316 -17.19 -60.39 -15.26
N ALA A 317 -17.82 -59.83 -16.29
CA ALA A 317 -18.81 -60.55 -17.10
C ALA A 317 -18.84 -60.00 -18.54
N ARG A 318 -19.10 -60.92 -19.48
CA ARG A 318 -18.83 -60.88 -20.92
C ARG A 318 -19.94 -60.21 -21.75
N ALA A 319 -19.49 -59.54 -22.81
CA ALA A 319 -19.97 -59.48 -24.20
C ALA A 319 -21.45 -59.71 -24.54
N HIS A 320 -22.06 -58.74 -25.24
CA HIS A 320 -22.74 -58.88 -26.54
C HIS A 320 -22.87 -57.51 -27.21
N GLY A 321 -22.69 -57.46 -28.54
CA GLY A 321 -22.63 -56.22 -29.32
C GLY A 321 -23.94 -55.80 -29.99
N GLY A 322 -23.94 -54.59 -30.54
CA GLY A 322 -24.90 -54.11 -31.54
C GLY A 322 -25.50 -52.74 -31.23
N SER A 323 -25.41 -51.85 -32.23
CA SER A 323 -26.02 -50.50 -32.34
C SER A 323 -25.25 -49.33 -31.74
N THR A 324 -24.70 -48.51 -32.64
CA THR A 324 -24.17 -47.16 -32.38
C THR A 324 -25.33 -46.20 -32.14
N ASP A 325 -25.89 -46.22 -30.94
CA ASP A 325 -26.58 -45.07 -30.39
C ASP A 325 -25.56 -44.29 -29.56
N PHE A 326 -25.47 -42.99 -29.81
CA PHE A 326 -24.65 -42.10 -29.01
C PHE A 326 -25.24 -42.09 -27.60
N ASP A 327 -24.63 -42.86 -26.69
CA ASP A 327 -24.96 -42.84 -25.28
C ASP A 327 -24.91 -41.40 -24.79
N GLU A 328 -26.09 -40.94 -24.38
CA GLU A 328 -26.36 -39.70 -23.68
C GLU A 328 -25.70 -39.81 -22.29
N GLU A 329 -24.36 -39.76 -22.27
CA GLU A 329 -23.60 -39.70 -21.04
C GLU A 329 -23.92 -38.36 -20.39
N THR A 330 -24.85 -38.42 -19.43
CA THR A 330 -25.37 -37.34 -18.60
C THR A 330 -24.23 -36.46 -18.07
N THR A 331 -23.86 -35.45 -18.85
CA THR A 331 -23.03 -34.30 -18.42
C THR A 331 -23.89 -33.22 -17.77
N GLY A 332 -25.19 -33.48 -17.58
CA GLY A 332 -26.13 -32.57 -16.94
C GLY A 332 -26.26 -32.83 -15.44
N SER A 333 -25.99 -31.80 -14.64
CA SER A 333 -26.42 -31.69 -13.23
C SER A 333 -25.55 -32.40 -12.18
N ALA A 334 -24.23 -32.28 -12.24
CA ALA A 334 -23.45 -32.41 -11.01
C ALA A 334 -23.97 -31.36 -10.01
N MET A 335 -24.62 -31.83 -8.94
CA MET A 335 -25.15 -31.00 -7.86
C MET A 335 -24.07 -30.00 -7.45
N VAL A 336 -24.29 -28.72 -7.73
CA VAL A 336 -23.35 -27.66 -7.37
C VAL A 336 -23.15 -27.72 -5.85
N PRO A 337 -21.92 -27.93 -5.34
CA PRO A 337 -21.69 -27.95 -3.90
C PRO A 337 -22.17 -26.65 -3.28
N GLN A 338 -22.99 -26.74 -2.22
CA GLN A 338 -23.48 -25.57 -1.47
C GLN A 338 -22.28 -24.72 -1.00
N GLY A 339 -22.30 -23.43 -1.35
CA GLY A 339 -21.30 -22.45 -0.92
C GLY A 339 -20.16 -22.16 -1.90
N SER A 340 -20.34 -22.47 -3.19
CA SER A 340 -19.41 -22.09 -4.25
C SER A 340 -19.84 -20.78 -4.94
N ASP A 341 -18.89 -20.09 -5.61
CA ASP A 341 -19.15 -18.82 -6.32
C ASP A 341 -20.47 -18.91 -7.13
N PRO A 342 -21.37 -17.93 -6.99
CA PRO A 342 -22.66 -17.95 -7.67
C PRO A 342 -22.43 -17.97 -9.18
N LEU A 343 -23.28 -18.73 -9.86
CA LEU A 343 -23.41 -18.62 -11.31
C LEU A 343 -23.99 -17.24 -11.64
N THR A 344 -23.13 -16.33 -12.11
CA THR A 344 -23.56 -14.97 -12.49
C THR A 344 -23.70 -14.79 -13.99
N THR A 345 -23.37 -15.82 -14.77
CA THR A 345 -23.48 -15.82 -16.23
C THR A 345 -24.77 -16.49 -16.68
N GLU A 346 -25.56 -15.76 -17.47
CA GLU A 346 -26.70 -16.30 -18.20
C GLU A 346 -26.24 -16.80 -19.58
N THR A 347 -26.52 -18.08 -19.88
CA THR A 347 -26.26 -18.69 -21.20
C THR A 347 -27.57 -18.81 -21.99
N THR A 348 -27.66 -18.12 -23.12
CA THR A 348 -28.81 -18.24 -24.04
C THR A 348 -28.37 -18.88 -25.34
N ASN A 349 -28.91 -20.05 -25.69
CA ASN A 349 -28.65 -20.67 -26.99
C ASN A 349 -29.27 -19.84 -28.12
N LEU A 350 -28.53 -19.67 -29.22
CA LEU A 350 -28.99 -18.98 -30.42
C LEU A 350 -29.09 -19.97 -31.57
N ALA A 351 -29.96 -19.68 -32.54
CA ALA A 351 -30.04 -20.47 -33.76
C ALA A 351 -28.71 -20.41 -34.54
N LEU A 352 -28.31 -21.55 -35.12
CA LEU A 352 -27.18 -21.62 -36.04
C LEU A 352 -27.56 -20.87 -37.33
N ASP A 353 -26.64 -20.08 -37.87
CA ASP A 353 -26.85 -19.46 -39.18
C ASP A 353 -26.68 -20.55 -40.26
N VAL A 354 -27.79 -20.94 -40.89
CA VAL A 354 -27.82 -22.02 -41.88
C VAL A 354 -27.19 -21.60 -43.23
N GLY A 355 -26.74 -20.33 -43.37
CA GLY A 355 -26.19 -19.80 -44.62
C GLY A 355 -25.05 -18.78 -44.49
N GLY A 356 -24.43 -18.65 -43.31
CA GLY A 356 -23.26 -17.77 -43.15
C GLY A 356 -22.02 -18.38 -43.82
N GLU A 357 -21.24 -17.58 -44.56
CA GLU A 357 -19.91 -17.99 -45.03
C GLU A 357 -19.12 -18.56 -43.84
N ALA A 358 -18.70 -19.82 -43.96
CA ALA A 358 -17.91 -20.48 -42.93
C ALA A 358 -16.66 -19.64 -42.67
N VAL A 359 -16.51 -19.13 -41.44
CA VAL A 359 -15.30 -18.43 -41.02
C VAL A 359 -14.14 -19.42 -41.09
N VAL A 360 -13.31 -19.34 -42.12
CA VAL A 360 -12.18 -20.25 -42.40
C VAL A 360 -10.96 -19.95 -41.51
N SER A 361 -11.13 -19.27 -40.38
CA SER A 361 -10.02 -18.93 -39.50
C SER A 361 -9.51 -20.18 -38.77
N ALA A 362 -8.20 -20.42 -38.82
CA ALA A 362 -7.56 -21.50 -38.06
C ALA A 362 -7.46 -21.20 -36.56
N THR A 363 -7.71 -19.95 -36.15
CA THR A 363 -7.56 -19.48 -34.76
C THR A 363 -8.81 -18.75 -34.27
N SER A 364 -9.02 -18.80 -32.95
CA SER A 364 -10.09 -18.07 -32.27
C SER A 364 -9.90 -16.56 -32.43
N SER A 365 -11.00 -15.82 -32.65
CA SER A 365 -10.91 -14.39 -32.89
C SER A 365 -12.13 -13.61 -32.42
N PHE A 366 -11.92 -12.36 -32.02
CA PHE A 366 -12.98 -11.44 -31.57
C PHE A 366 -13.35 -10.44 -32.66
N SER A 367 -14.63 -10.14 -32.81
CA SER A 367 -15.10 -9.00 -33.59
C SER A 367 -16.10 -8.18 -32.80
N VAL A 368 -16.15 -6.88 -33.07
CA VAL A 368 -17.10 -5.95 -32.46
C VAL A 368 -17.98 -5.42 -33.57
N ASP A 369 -19.27 -5.73 -33.51
CA ASP A 369 -20.27 -5.25 -34.47
C ASP A 369 -21.35 -4.47 -33.72
N SER A 370 -21.45 -3.18 -34.03
CA SER A 370 -22.46 -2.28 -33.45
C SER A 370 -22.44 -2.29 -31.91
N GLY A 371 -21.26 -2.47 -31.31
CA GLY A 371 -21.06 -2.57 -29.86
C GLY A 371 -21.28 -3.96 -29.26
N ASN A 372 -21.69 -4.96 -30.05
CA ASN A 372 -21.79 -6.35 -29.61
C ASN A 372 -20.48 -7.09 -29.88
N VAL A 373 -19.99 -7.82 -28.88
CA VAL A 373 -18.78 -8.64 -29.04
C VAL A 373 -19.16 -10.03 -29.52
N ARG A 374 -18.56 -10.47 -30.62
CA ARG A 374 -18.64 -11.83 -31.15
C ARG A 374 -17.29 -12.51 -31.00
N LEU A 375 -17.30 -13.77 -30.58
CA LEU A 375 -16.13 -14.64 -30.47
C LEU A 375 -16.35 -15.86 -31.35
N ALA A 376 -15.57 -15.98 -32.41
CA ALA A 376 -15.41 -17.23 -33.13
C ALA A 376 -14.39 -18.09 -32.37
N LEU A 377 -14.86 -19.11 -31.66
CA LEU A 377 -14.06 -19.96 -30.79
C LEU A 377 -13.72 -21.27 -31.52
N VAL A 378 -12.49 -21.38 -32.00
CA VAL A 378 -11.96 -22.61 -32.62
C VAL A 378 -11.38 -23.49 -31.52
N THR A 379 -11.89 -24.70 -31.37
CA THR A 379 -11.45 -25.61 -30.31
C THR A 379 -11.54 -27.09 -30.71
N GLY A 380 -10.98 -27.97 -29.86
CA GLY A 380 -11.04 -29.42 -30.03
C GLY A 380 -12.33 -30.04 -29.49
N ASP A 381 -12.58 -31.30 -29.87
CA ASP A 381 -13.81 -32.04 -29.54
C ASP A 381 -14.06 -32.16 -28.01
N GLN A 382 -13.01 -32.18 -27.20
CA GLN A 382 -13.13 -32.33 -25.74
C GLN A 382 -13.65 -31.06 -25.07
N VAL A 383 -13.06 -29.91 -25.39
CA VAL A 383 -13.49 -28.60 -24.89
C VAL A 383 -14.90 -28.29 -25.40
N ALA A 384 -15.17 -28.60 -26.67
CA ALA A 384 -16.49 -28.42 -27.26
C ALA A 384 -17.60 -29.19 -26.50
N ARG A 385 -17.31 -30.43 -26.08
CA ARG A 385 -18.22 -31.20 -25.22
C ARG A 385 -18.41 -30.53 -23.85
N GLY A 386 -17.34 -30.03 -23.23
CA GLY A 386 -17.43 -29.28 -21.97
C GLY A 386 -18.25 -28.00 -22.08
N LEU A 387 -18.22 -27.35 -23.24
CA LEU A 387 -19.03 -26.19 -23.60
C LEU A 387 -20.36 -26.60 -24.27
N GLY A 388 -20.90 -27.79 -24.01
CA GLY A 388 -22.22 -28.21 -24.51
C GLY A 388 -23.39 -27.71 -23.65
N GLY A 389 -23.16 -27.47 -22.36
CA GLY A 389 -24.18 -27.10 -21.37
C GLY A 389 -24.23 -25.61 -21.04
N VAL A 390 -24.52 -25.29 -19.77
CA VAL A 390 -24.38 -23.93 -19.22
C VAL A 390 -22.90 -23.56 -19.22
N VAL A 391 -22.58 -22.37 -19.71
CA VAL A 391 -21.22 -21.85 -19.78
C VAL A 391 -21.13 -20.63 -18.88
N ASP A 392 -20.06 -20.57 -18.10
CA ASP A 392 -19.75 -19.44 -17.25
C ASP A 392 -18.47 -18.76 -17.76
N VAL A 393 -18.36 -17.46 -17.51
CA VAL A 393 -17.29 -16.60 -18.03
C VAL A 393 -16.66 -15.79 -16.91
N ARG A 394 -15.33 -15.73 -16.92
CA ARG A 394 -14.55 -14.85 -16.04
C ARG A 394 -13.64 -13.97 -16.86
N LEU A 395 -13.47 -12.72 -16.41
CA LEU A 395 -12.47 -11.81 -16.92
C LEU A 395 -11.45 -11.56 -15.81
N LEU A 396 -10.19 -11.87 -16.10
CA LEU A 396 -9.09 -11.89 -15.13
C LEU A 396 -7.95 -11.00 -15.59
N LEU A 397 -7.13 -10.55 -14.64
CA LEU A 397 -5.89 -9.82 -14.88
C LEU A 397 -4.74 -10.55 -14.20
N HIS A 398 -3.75 -10.95 -14.99
CA HIS A 398 -2.50 -11.53 -14.53
C HIS A 398 -1.39 -10.50 -14.60
N ARG A 399 -0.92 -10.04 -13.44
CA ARG A 399 0.22 -9.13 -13.33
C ARG A 399 1.51 -9.95 -13.33
N THR A 400 2.17 -10.05 -14.49
CA THR A 400 3.47 -10.70 -14.60
C THR A 400 4.60 -9.67 -14.56
N ALA A 401 5.83 -10.09 -14.30
CA ALA A 401 6.99 -9.18 -14.28
C ALA A 401 7.25 -8.49 -15.63
N THR A 402 6.83 -9.08 -16.76
CA THR A 402 7.15 -8.56 -18.09
C THR A 402 5.96 -7.91 -18.79
N TYR A 403 4.71 -8.19 -18.39
CA TYR A 403 3.52 -7.62 -19.00
C TYR A 403 2.23 -7.93 -18.21
N PRO A 404 1.20 -7.08 -18.21
CA PRO A 404 -0.14 -7.44 -17.72
C PRO A 404 -0.95 -8.21 -18.78
N VAL A 405 -1.40 -9.43 -18.46
CA VAL A 405 -2.21 -10.25 -19.37
C VAL A 405 -3.66 -10.25 -18.91
N ILE A 406 -4.57 -9.76 -19.75
CA ILE A 406 -6.02 -9.87 -19.52
C ILE A 406 -6.48 -11.19 -20.11
N SER A 407 -7.20 -11.99 -19.34
CA SER A 407 -7.68 -13.31 -19.74
C SER A 407 -9.20 -13.40 -19.67
N LEU A 408 -9.83 -13.86 -20.74
CA LEU A 408 -11.21 -14.29 -20.77
C LEU A 408 -11.25 -15.82 -20.66
N VAL A 409 -11.80 -16.31 -19.54
CA VAL A 409 -11.90 -17.74 -19.24
C VAL A 409 -13.33 -18.20 -19.44
N LEU A 410 -13.53 -19.23 -20.28
CA LEU A 410 -14.84 -19.84 -20.53
C LEU A 410 -14.80 -21.31 -20.12
N GLY A 411 -15.87 -21.79 -19.50
CA GLY A 411 -15.97 -23.20 -19.14
C GLY A 411 -17.29 -23.54 -18.48
N PRO A 412 -17.57 -24.83 -18.24
CA PRO A 412 -18.68 -25.20 -17.39
C PRO A 412 -18.43 -24.70 -15.96
N PRO A 413 -19.48 -24.37 -15.19
CA PRO A 413 -19.34 -23.79 -13.85
C PRO A 413 -18.51 -24.65 -12.88
N ALA A 414 -18.54 -25.97 -13.04
CA ALA A 414 -17.73 -26.89 -12.25
C ALA A 414 -16.23 -26.73 -12.55
N ALA A 415 -15.84 -26.57 -13.82
CA ALA A 415 -14.45 -26.43 -14.22
C ALA A 415 -13.85 -25.08 -13.81
N LEU A 416 -14.66 -24.02 -13.69
CA LEU A 416 -14.19 -22.72 -13.17
C LEU A 416 -13.99 -22.71 -11.64
N ARG A 417 -14.52 -23.72 -10.93
CA ARG A 417 -14.34 -23.88 -9.47
C ARG A 417 -13.21 -24.84 -9.14
N VAL A 418 -13.16 -25.96 -9.88
CA VAL A 418 -12.08 -26.95 -9.80
C VAL A 418 -11.44 -26.99 -11.19
N PRO A 419 -10.34 -26.22 -11.39
CA PRO A 419 -9.74 -26.04 -12.70
C PRO A 419 -9.43 -27.37 -13.38
N SER A 420 -10.11 -27.64 -14.49
CA SER A 420 -9.77 -28.74 -15.39
C SER A 420 -9.33 -28.14 -16.72
N ALA A 421 -8.02 -28.17 -16.98
CA ALA A 421 -7.44 -27.58 -18.19
C ALA A 421 -8.08 -28.12 -19.48
N ALA A 422 -8.62 -29.34 -19.44
CA ALA A 422 -9.28 -29.96 -20.59
C ALA A 422 -10.71 -29.45 -20.87
N GLN A 423 -11.30 -28.68 -19.95
CA GLN A 423 -12.66 -28.15 -20.03
C GLN A 423 -12.72 -26.62 -20.01
N LEU A 424 -11.57 -25.95 -19.82
CA LEU A 424 -11.46 -24.50 -19.83
C LEU A 424 -10.91 -24.01 -21.15
N VAL A 425 -11.44 -22.87 -21.60
CA VAL A 425 -10.89 -22.07 -22.68
C VAL A 425 -10.30 -20.82 -22.09
N LEU A 426 -9.04 -20.54 -22.41
CA LEU A 426 -8.34 -19.35 -21.98
C LEU A 426 -7.96 -18.51 -23.21
N LEU A 427 -8.55 -17.31 -23.30
CA LEU A 427 -8.27 -16.36 -24.37
C LEU A 427 -7.60 -15.12 -23.78
N THR A 428 -6.43 -14.74 -24.29
CA THR A 428 -5.71 -13.56 -23.79
C THR A 428 -5.99 -12.35 -24.67
N LEU A 429 -6.17 -11.20 -24.04
CA LEU A 429 -6.39 -9.90 -24.67
C LEU A 429 -5.20 -8.98 -24.35
N ASP A 430 -4.73 -8.26 -25.36
CA ASP A 430 -3.64 -7.30 -25.26
C ASP A 430 -4.20 -5.88 -25.07
N ILE A 431 -3.83 -5.24 -23.96
CA ILE A 431 -4.30 -3.89 -23.64
C ILE A 431 -3.75 -2.80 -24.57
N THR A 432 -2.68 -3.08 -25.30
CA THR A 432 -2.09 -2.15 -26.27
C THR A 432 -2.65 -2.34 -27.69
N ALA A 433 -3.20 -3.52 -28.00
CA ALA A 433 -3.77 -3.80 -29.31
C ALA A 433 -5.13 -3.11 -29.50
N ASP A 434 -5.28 -2.31 -30.57
CA ASP A 434 -6.52 -1.56 -30.84
C ASP A 434 -7.77 -2.43 -30.92
N ARG A 435 -7.65 -3.61 -31.54
CA ARG A 435 -8.75 -4.57 -31.66
C ARG A 435 -9.24 -5.04 -30.29
N ASP A 436 -8.31 -5.39 -29.40
CA ASP A 436 -8.63 -5.92 -28.08
C ASP A 436 -9.13 -4.79 -27.16
N ARG A 437 -8.60 -3.57 -27.30
CA ARG A 437 -9.17 -2.37 -26.66
C ARG A 437 -10.61 -2.10 -27.08
N GLN A 438 -10.93 -2.27 -28.36
CA GLN A 438 -12.32 -2.14 -28.83
C GLN A 438 -13.23 -3.20 -28.21
N VAL A 439 -12.76 -4.45 -28.09
CA VAL A 439 -13.48 -5.54 -27.40
C VAL A 439 -13.73 -5.19 -25.94
N LEU A 440 -12.67 -4.79 -25.21
CA LEU A 440 -12.77 -4.40 -23.80
C LEU A 440 -13.68 -3.17 -23.63
N ALA A 441 -13.59 -2.16 -24.50
CA ALA A 441 -14.45 -0.99 -24.44
C ALA A 441 -15.93 -1.34 -24.69
N ALA A 442 -16.23 -2.30 -25.57
CA ALA A 442 -17.59 -2.80 -25.78
C ALA A 442 -18.10 -3.56 -24.55
N LEU A 443 -17.30 -4.49 -24.01
CA LEU A 443 -17.66 -5.25 -22.80
C LEU A 443 -17.81 -4.36 -21.56
N ALA A 444 -17.06 -3.27 -21.47
CA ALA A 444 -17.15 -2.29 -20.37
C ALA A 444 -18.46 -1.50 -20.38
N LYS A 445 -19.09 -1.31 -21.55
CA LYS A 445 -20.41 -0.68 -21.65
C LYS A 445 -21.50 -1.67 -21.27
N ARG A 446 -21.41 -2.89 -21.78
CA ARG A 446 -22.34 -3.98 -21.51
C ARG A 446 -21.62 -5.30 -21.75
N PHE A 447 -21.55 -6.13 -20.72
CA PHE A 447 -20.84 -7.39 -20.83
C PHE A 447 -21.75 -8.46 -21.46
N GLU A 448 -21.79 -8.45 -22.79
CA GLU A 448 -22.48 -9.43 -23.60
C GLU A 448 -21.55 -9.99 -24.67
N LEU A 449 -21.45 -11.31 -24.72
CA LEU A 449 -20.55 -12.03 -25.62
C LEU A 449 -21.35 -13.08 -26.40
N THR A 450 -21.37 -12.96 -27.72
CA THR A 450 -21.89 -14.03 -28.60
C THR A 450 -20.75 -14.96 -28.97
N VAL A 451 -20.85 -16.23 -28.61
CA VAL A 451 -19.85 -17.26 -28.89
C VAL A 451 -20.33 -18.17 -30.00
N GLU A 452 -19.49 -18.33 -31.02
CA GLU A 452 -19.66 -19.28 -32.12
C GLU A 452 -18.61 -20.38 -31.95
N LEU A 453 -19.06 -21.54 -31.49
CA LEU A 453 -18.19 -22.68 -31.22
C LEU A 453 -17.93 -23.45 -32.53
N ILE A 454 -16.67 -23.50 -32.93
CA ILE A 454 -16.20 -24.07 -34.19
C ILE A 454 -15.27 -25.26 -33.88
N VAL A 455 -15.59 -26.41 -34.44
CA VAL A 455 -14.80 -27.64 -34.31
C VAL A 455 -14.55 -28.18 -35.70
N ARG A 456 -13.27 -28.42 -36.03
CA ARG A 456 -12.83 -28.90 -37.35
C ARG A 456 -13.41 -28.07 -38.51
N GLY A 457 -13.45 -26.74 -38.33
CA GLY A 457 -13.96 -25.78 -39.32
C GLY A 457 -15.49 -25.71 -39.44
N LYS A 458 -16.24 -26.50 -38.66
CA LYS A 458 -17.71 -26.47 -38.64
C LYS A 458 -18.22 -25.79 -37.38
N GLN A 459 -19.13 -24.84 -37.53
CA GLN A 459 -19.87 -24.28 -36.40
C GLN A 459 -20.82 -25.35 -35.84
N ILE A 460 -20.65 -25.68 -34.56
CA ILE A 460 -21.44 -26.71 -33.87
C ILE A 460 -22.42 -26.12 -32.85
N ARG A 461 -22.14 -24.92 -32.31
CA ARG A 461 -23.01 -24.25 -31.34
C ARG A 461 -22.89 -22.73 -31.46
N ARG A 462 -23.98 -22.02 -31.22
CA ARG A 462 -24.02 -20.56 -31.04
C ARG A 462 -24.76 -20.23 -29.76
N PHE A 463 -24.18 -19.39 -28.92
CA PHE A 463 -24.83 -18.97 -27.68
C PHE A 463 -24.37 -17.58 -27.27
N LYS A 464 -25.21 -16.89 -26.50
CA LYS A 464 -24.93 -15.59 -25.90
C LYS A 464 -24.66 -15.77 -24.41
N LEU A 465 -23.62 -15.10 -23.93
CA LEU A 465 -23.29 -14.98 -22.52
C LEU A 465 -23.56 -13.54 -22.07
N ALA A 466 -24.29 -13.39 -20.97
CA ALA A 466 -24.47 -12.12 -20.28
C ALA A 466 -24.06 -12.28 -18.82
N ALA A 467 -23.20 -11.39 -18.31
CA ALA A 467 -22.70 -11.45 -16.94
C ALA A 467 -22.53 -10.03 -16.36
N PRO A 468 -22.61 -9.82 -15.04
CA PRO A 468 -22.44 -8.51 -14.41
C PRO A 468 -20.96 -8.06 -14.31
N LEU A 469 -20.17 -8.27 -15.37
CA LEU A 469 -18.71 -8.03 -15.40
C LEU A 469 -18.30 -6.70 -16.06
N HIS A 470 -19.24 -5.87 -16.49
CA HIS A 470 -18.94 -4.62 -17.21
C HIS A 470 -18.07 -3.65 -16.38
N GLU A 471 -18.35 -3.51 -15.08
CA GLU A 471 -17.48 -2.73 -14.17
C GLU A 471 -16.11 -3.39 -13.94
N ASN A 472 -16.04 -4.73 -13.92
CA ASN A 472 -14.77 -5.45 -13.81
C ASN A 472 -13.86 -5.12 -14.99
N VAL A 473 -14.40 -4.99 -16.20
CA VAL A 473 -13.61 -4.63 -17.38
C VAL A 473 -12.94 -3.27 -17.16
N GLY A 474 -13.70 -2.26 -16.72
CA GLY A 474 -13.16 -0.93 -16.45
C GLY A 474 -12.11 -0.93 -15.33
N TYR A 475 -12.33 -1.74 -14.28
CA TYR A 475 -11.36 -1.92 -13.19
C TYR A 475 -10.07 -2.59 -13.70
N ILE A 476 -10.19 -3.70 -14.42
CA ILE A 476 -9.08 -4.50 -14.95
C ILE A 476 -8.26 -3.72 -15.96
N VAL A 477 -8.89 -2.98 -16.87
CA VAL A 477 -8.17 -2.14 -17.86
C VAL A 477 -7.30 -1.11 -17.15
N ARG A 478 -7.83 -0.39 -16.15
CA ARG A 478 -7.04 0.58 -15.37
C ARG A 478 -5.90 -0.09 -14.62
N ALA A 479 -6.19 -1.21 -13.95
CA ALA A 479 -5.20 -1.97 -13.20
C ALA A 479 -4.07 -2.53 -14.10
N ALA A 480 -4.41 -2.90 -15.33
CA ALA A 480 -3.46 -3.36 -16.34
C ALA A 480 -2.61 -2.19 -16.89
N GLU A 481 -3.22 -1.03 -17.17
CA GLU A 481 -2.48 0.19 -17.58
C GLU A 481 -1.51 0.65 -16.49
N ASP A 482 -1.94 0.62 -15.22
CA ASP A 482 -1.09 0.97 -14.09
C ASP A 482 0.10 0.00 -13.96
N HIS A 483 -0.15 -1.30 -14.12
CA HIS A 483 0.91 -2.31 -14.08
C HIS A 483 1.87 -2.21 -15.27
N LEU A 484 1.36 -1.98 -16.49
CA LEU A 484 2.18 -1.80 -17.68
C LEU A 484 3.13 -0.62 -17.53
N ARG A 485 2.66 0.51 -17.00
CA ARG A 485 3.51 1.68 -16.73
C ARG A 485 4.62 1.39 -15.72
N GLY A 486 4.35 0.53 -14.73
CA GLY A 486 5.37 0.06 -13.80
C GLY A 486 6.44 -0.79 -14.49
N VAL A 487 6.02 -1.76 -15.32
CA VAL A 487 6.93 -2.61 -16.10
C VAL A 487 7.77 -1.79 -17.08
N GLU A 488 7.17 -0.83 -17.79
CA GLU A 488 7.88 0.07 -18.72
C GLU A 488 8.94 0.93 -18.03
N ALA A 489 8.75 1.25 -16.74
CA ALA A 489 9.74 1.97 -15.96
C ALA A 489 10.93 1.09 -15.55
N GLU A 490 10.71 -0.22 -15.39
CA GLU A 490 11.74 -1.20 -14.99
C GLU A 490 12.47 -1.83 -16.18
N GLY A 491 11.85 -1.90 -17.36
CA GLY A 491 12.46 -2.49 -18.56
C GLY A 491 11.52 -2.56 -19.78
N GLU A 492 11.92 -3.33 -20.80
CA GLU A 492 11.13 -3.50 -22.02
C GLU A 492 9.97 -4.49 -21.81
N PRO A 493 8.70 -4.05 -21.98
CA PRO A 493 7.54 -4.92 -21.78
C PRO A 493 7.47 -6.02 -22.84
N SER A 494 7.19 -7.26 -22.43
CA SER A 494 7.10 -8.43 -23.32
C SER A 494 5.82 -9.22 -23.10
N LEU A 495 4.82 -8.97 -23.95
CA LEU A 495 3.55 -9.71 -23.97
C LEU A 495 3.78 -11.20 -24.27
N ALA A 496 4.72 -11.53 -25.16
CA ALA A 496 4.99 -12.92 -25.54
C ALA A 496 5.43 -13.77 -24.33
N ARG A 497 6.43 -13.30 -23.55
CA ARG A 497 6.87 -13.98 -22.31
C ARG A 497 5.75 -14.09 -21.28
N ALA A 498 4.99 -13.01 -21.10
CA ALA A 498 3.89 -13.00 -20.14
C ALA A 498 2.77 -13.98 -20.52
N ARG A 499 2.42 -14.05 -21.81
CA ARG A 499 1.44 -15.01 -22.33
C ARG A 499 1.92 -16.44 -22.21
N GLU A 500 3.18 -16.72 -22.54
CA GLU A 500 3.77 -18.04 -22.37
C GLU A 500 3.70 -18.51 -20.90
N LEU A 501 4.01 -17.61 -19.96
CA LEU A 501 3.90 -17.88 -18.53
C LEU A 501 2.45 -18.19 -18.11
N VAL A 502 1.50 -17.34 -18.49
CA VAL A 502 0.08 -17.48 -18.09
C VAL A 502 -0.59 -18.70 -18.72
N LEU A 503 -0.20 -19.05 -19.95
CA LEU A 503 -0.69 -20.25 -20.66
C LEU A 503 0.10 -21.52 -20.29
N GLY A 504 1.17 -21.38 -19.51
CA GLY A 504 2.04 -22.49 -19.10
C GLY A 504 1.33 -23.48 -18.18
N ALA A 505 1.74 -24.75 -18.27
CA ALA A 505 1.24 -25.78 -17.37
C ALA A 505 1.59 -25.45 -15.91
N GLY A 506 0.60 -25.52 -15.02
CA GLY A 506 0.78 -25.23 -13.59
C GLY A 506 0.64 -23.75 -13.19
N TYR A 507 0.35 -22.85 -14.12
CA TYR A 507 0.00 -21.48 -13.75
C TYR A 507 -1.39 -21.43 -13.09
N ASP A 508 -1.49 -20.81 -11.91
CA ASP A 508 -2.75 -20.67 -11.18
C ASP A 508 -3.64 -19.56 -11.77
N VAL A 509 -4.27 -19.87 -12.91
CA VAL A 509 -5.12 -18.92 -13.65
C VAL A 509 -6.28 -18.41 -12.80
N LEU A 510 -6.87 -19.25 -11.95
CA LEU A 510 -8.10 -18.94 -11.21
C LEU A 510 -7.86 -18.55 -9.75
N GLY A 511 -6.58 -18.41 -9.35
CA GLY A 511 -6.20 -18.04 -7.98
C GLY A 511 -6.65 -19.06 -6.93
N VAL A 512 -6.67 -20.34 -7.28
CA VAL A 512 -7.13 -21.45 -6.42
C VAL A 512 -6.07 -21.85 -5.40
N GLU A 513 -4.78 -21.66 -5.72
CA GLU A 513 -3.66 -21.96 -4.82
C GLU A 513 -3.40 -20.82 -3.81
N GLN A 514 -4.06 -19.68 -3.98
CA GLN A 514 -3.98 -18.56 -3.04
C GLN A 514 -4.61 -18.95 -1.69
N PRO A 515 -3.94 -18.64 -0.56
CA PRO A 515 -4.45 -18.97 0.79
C PRO A 515 -5.88 -18.46 1.06
N ASP A 516 -6.25 -17.38 0.38
CA ASP A 516 -7.51 -16.67 0.56
C ASP A 516 -8.68 -17.25 -0.24
N ALA A 517 -8.41 -18.22 -1.13
CA ALA A 517 -9.41 -18.78 -2.06
C ALA A 517 -10.60 -19.45 -1.34
N ALA A 518 -10.36 -20.02 -0.16
CA ALA A 518 -11.39 -20.70 0.64
C ALA A 518 -12.14 -19.76 1.59
N GLU A 519 -11.69 -18.52 1.76
CA GLU A 519 -12.21 -17.60 2.77
C GLU A 519 -13.42 -16.80 2.30
N PHE A 520 -13.45 -16.43 1.02
CA PHE A 520 -14.56 -15.70 0.44
C PHE A 520 -15.71 -16.64 0.10
N ARG A 521 -16.90 -16.35 0.65
CA ARG A 521 -18.10 -17.18 0.47
C ARG A 521 -19.35 -16.33 0.32
N ASP A 522 -19.89 -16.28 -0.89
CA ASP A 522 -21.13 -15.52 -1.21
C ASP A 522 -22.31 -15.96 -0.34
N ASP A 523 -22.49 -17.27 -0.15
CA ASP A 523 -23.58 -17.82 0.66
C ASP A 523 -23.57 -17.30 2.11
N ARG A 524 -22.37 -17.10 2.68
CA ARG A 524 -22.20 -16.54 4.03
C ARG A 524 -22.51 -15.05 4.11
N LEU A 525 -22.41 -14.32 3.00
CA LEU A 525 -22.76 -12.90 2.94
C LEU A 525 -24.25 -12.68 2.65
N ALA A 526 -24.92 -13.67 2.07
CA ALA A 526 -26.37 -13.65 1.81
C ALA A 526 -27.21 -14.15 2.99
N GLN A 527 -26.71 -15.11 3.78
CA GLN A 527 -27.44 -15.69 4.92
C GLN A 527 -27.19 -14.92 6.22
N LEU A 528 -28.00 -13.89 6.45
CA LEU A 528 -27.88 -12.96 7.58
C LEU A 528 -29.05 -13.09 8.57
N GLU A 529 -29.47 -14.32 8.90
CA GLU A 529 -30.66 -14.60 9.71
C GLU A 529 -30.43 -14.51 11.23
N THR A 530 -29.18 -14.63 11.68
CA THR A 530 -28.81 -14.53 13.10
C THR A 530 -27.65 -13.57 13.34
N ALA A 531 -27.58 -12.95 14.52
CA ALA A 531 -26.55 -11.98 14.88
C ALA A 531 -25.14 -12.53 14.71
N GLN A 532 -24.91 -13.80 15.05
CA GLN A 532 -23.63 -14.47 14.86
C GLN A 532 -23.30 -14.71 13.38
N SER A 533 -24.30 -15.04 12.54
CA SER A 533 -24.11 -15.11 11.09
C SER A 533 -23.70 -13.75 10.51
N LEU A 534 -24.37 -12.67 10.95
CA LEU A 534 -24.08 -11.31 10.53
C LEU A 534 -22.71 -10.83 11.02
N ARG A 535 -22.29 -11.15 12.24
CA ARG A 535 -20.93 -10.84 12.73
C ARG A 535 -19.85 -11.49 11.87
N ARG A 536 -20.03 -12.74 11.47
CA ARG A 536 -19.10 -13.42 10.55
C ARG A 536 -19.10 -12.77 9.16
N ALA A 537 -20.27 -12.38 8.66
CA ALA A 537 -20.39 -11.66 7.39
C ALA A 537 -19.72 -10.28 7.45
N ILE A 538 -19.88 -9.53 8.55
CA ILE A 538 -19.17 -8.26 8.79
C ILE A 538 -17.65 -8.47 8.79
N ALA A 539 -17.16 -9.51 9.46
CA ALA A 539 -15.72 -9.79 9.52
C ALA A 539 -15.15 -10.11 8.12
N MET A 540 -15.88 -10.91 7.32
CA MET A 540 -15.54 -11.19 5.93
C MET A 540 -15.62 -9.92 5.08
N ALA A 541 -16.69 -9.14 5.20
CA ALA A 541 -16.89 -7.89 4.48
C ALA A 541 -15.75 -6.91 4.73
N ARG A 542 -15.33 -6.76 6.00
CA ARG A 542 -14.24 -5.88 6.40
C ARG A 542 -12.90 -6.31 5.81
N ARG A 543 -12.64 -7.62 5.76
CA ARG A 543 -11.41 -8.17 5.19
C ARG A 543 -11.32 -7.91 3.69
N PHE A 544 -12.41 -8.15 2.96
CA PHE A 544 -12.46 -7.97 1.50
C PHE A 544 -12.74 -6.53 1.05
N ALA A 545 -13.13 -5.63 1.96
CA ALA A 545 -13.20 -4.19 1.68
C ALA A 545 -11.81 -3.52 1.62
N ARG A 546 -10.74 -4.21 2.02
CA ARG A 546 -9.37 -3.72 1.85
C ARG A 546 -9.00 -3.69 0.36
N PRO A 547 -8.29 -2.66 -0.12
CA PRO A 547 -7.99 -2.51 -1.55
C PRO A 547 -7.31 -3.72 -2.18
N SER A 548 -6.33 -4.32 -1.51
CA SER A 548 -5.61 -5.49 -2.03
C SER A 548 -6.49 -6.74 -2.13
N ARG A 549 -7.49 -6.89 -1.25
CA ARG A 549 -8.40 -8.03 -1.25
C ARG A 549 -9.54 -7.85 -2.23
N GLU A 550 -10.05 -6.63 -2.39
CA GLU A 550 -10.99 -6.29 -3.46
C GLU A 550 -10.32 -6.49 -4.83
N ASP A 551 -9.05 -6.07 -4.97
CA ASP A 551 -8.25 -6.29 -6.17
C ASP A 551 -8.09 -7.79 -6.49
N TYR A 552 -7.72 -8.61 -5.51
CA TYR A 552 -7.66 -10.07 -5.68
C TYR A 552 -9.02 -10.66 -6.14
N LEU A 553 -10.10 -10.23 -5.51
CA LEU A 553 -11.45 -10.71 -5.80
C LEU A 553 -11.88 -10.37 -7.24
N VAL A 554 -11.53 -9.18 -7.73
CA VAL A 554 -11.86 -8.74 -9.09
C VAL A 554 -10.88 -9.30 -10.13
N CYS A 555 -9.57 -9.10 -9.93
CA CYS A 555 -8.54 -9.41 -10.93
C CYS A 555 -8.20 -10.90 -11.00
N THR A 556 -8.16 -11.61 -9.87
CA THR A 556 -7.71 -13.00 -9.82
C THR A 556 -8.89 -13.98 -9.80
N ARG A 557 -9.92 -13.70 -8.99
CA ARG A 557 -11.10 -14.56 -8.92
C ARG A 557 -12.11 -14.26 -10.03
N GLY A 558 -12.09 -13.06 -10.61
CA GLY A 558 -13.08 -12.64 -11.60
C GLY A 558 -14.47 -12.46 -11.01
N PHE A 559 -14.58 -12.20 -9.71
CA PHE A 559 -15.87 -12.05 -9.05
C PHE A 559 -16.53 -10.72 -9.44
N PRO A 560 -17.83 -10.68 -9.77
CA PRO A 560 -18.46 -9.45 -10.24
C PRO A 560 -18.47 -8.34 -9.18
N LEU A 561 -17.86 -7.21 -9.51
CA LEU A 561 -17.77 -6.04 -8.64
C LEU A 561 -19.14 -5.46 -8.25
N PRO A 562 -20.15 -5.39 -9.15
CA PRO A 562 -21.50 -4.99 -8.76
C PRO A 562 -22.11 -5.91 -7.70
N ARG A 563 -21.94 -7.23 -7.86
CA ARG A 563 -22.43 -8.23 -6.90
C ARG A 563 -21.72 -8.11 -5.55
N TRP A 564 -20.41 -7.89 -5.55
CA TRP A 564 -19.66 -7.67 -4.32
C TRP A 564 -20.17 -6.45 -3.55
N ARG A 565 -20.40 -5.33 -4.24
CA ARG A 565 -20.97 -4.12 -3.62
C ARG A 565 -22.39 -4.34 -3.11
N GLU A 566 -23.23 -5.07 -3.84
CA GLU A 566 -24.57 -5.45 -3.40
C GLU A 566 -24.53 -6.26 -2.09
N LEU A 567 -23.70 -7.31 -2.03
CA LEU A 567 -23.53 -8.13 -0.83
C LEU A 567 -23.00 -7.32 0.34
N ARG A 568 -21.96 -6.51 0.11
CA ARG A 568 -21.41 -5.62 1.13
C ARG A 568 -22.48 -4.67 1.66
N ARG A 569 -23.24 -4.01 0.77
CA ARG A 569 -24.36 -3.14 1.15
C ARG A 569 -25.41 -3.89 1.96
N HIS A 570 -25.75 -5.12 1.58
CA HIS A 570 -26.72 -5.95 2.30
C HIS A 570 -26.24 -6.28 3.73
N VAL A 571 -24.96 -6.63 3.88
CA VAL A 571 -24.33 -6.84 5.20
C VAL A 571 -24.34 -5.56 6.03
N LEU A 572 -23.96 -4.42 5.45
CA LEU A 572 -23.96 -3.14 6.15
C LEU A 572 -25.37 -2.71 6.56
N ALA A 573 -26.35 -2.81 5.67
CA ALA A 573 -27.74 -2.48 5.96
C ALA A 573 -28.30 -3.34 7.10
N SER A 574 -28.02 -4.65 7.08
CA SER A 574 -28.41 -5.57 8.14
C SER A 574 -27.70 -5.23 9.46
N ALA A 575 -26.41 -4.89 9.42
CA ALA A 575 -25.63 -4.50 10.59
C ALA A 575 -26.17 -3.20 11.21
N VAL A 576 -26.57 -2.23 10.39
CA VAL A 576 -27.25 -1.01 10.86
C VAL A 576 -28.60 -1.32 11.49
N ALA A 577 -29.40 -2.18 10.84
CA ALA A 577 -30.73 -2.55 11.34
C ALA A 577 -30.67 -3.27 12.70
N TRP A 578 -29.67 -4.12 12.90
CA TRP A 578 -29.50 -4.92 14.12
C TRP A 578 -28.56 -4.30 15.15
N GLY A 579 -27.90 -3.19 14.82
CA GLY A 579 -27.02 -2.52 15.75
C GLY A 579 -25.70 -3.22 16.02
N LEU A 580 -25.13 -3.88 15.01
CA LEU A 580 -23.80 -4.49 15.13
C LEU A 580 -22.72 -3.55 14.59
N TRP A 581 -21.70 -3.32 15.41
CA TRP A 581 -20.56 -2.50 15.04
C TRP A 581 -19.71 -3.19 13.98
N MET A 582 -19.46 -2.47 12.89
CA MET A 582 -18.77 -2.97 11.69
C MET A 582 -17.30 -2.55 11.59
N GLY A 583 -16.82 -1.76 12.54
CA GLY A 583 -15.50 -1.12 12.48
C GLY A 583 -15.53 0.22 11.71
N PRO A 584 -14.49 1.04 11.89
CA PRO A 584 -14.47 2.42 11.41
C PRO A 584 -14.47 2.53 9.88
N GLU A 585 -13.85 1.59 9.16
CA GLU A 585 -13.75 1.60 7.70
C GLU A 585 -15.11 1.30 7.07
N LEU A 586 -15.78 0.23 7.52
CA LEU A 586 -17.11 -0.13 7.05
C LEU A 586 -18.18 0.87 7.51
N ALA A 587 -18.01 1.50 8.67
CA ALA A 587 -18.89 2.59 9.12
C ALA A 587 -18.83 3.80 8.15
N GLN A 588 -17.63 4.14 7.67
CA GLN A 588 -17.48 5.19 6.65
C GLN A 588 -18.17 4.81 5.35
N VAL A 589 -18.04 3.55 4.91
CA VAL A 589 -18.73 3.03 3.71
C VAL A 589 -20.24 3.06 3.92
N ALA A 590 -20.76 2.69 5.09
CA ALA A 590 -22.19 2.74 5.37
C ALA A 590 -22.76 4.17 5.28
N VAL A 591 -22.02 5.17 5.74
CA VAL A 591 -22.40 6.59 5.60
C VAL A 591 -22.36 7.03 4.13
N SER A 592 -21.28 6.72 3.40
CA SER A 592 -21.18 7.12 1.98
C SER A 592 -22.21 6.43 1.09
N GLU A 593 -22.64 5.22 1.46
CA GLU A 593 -23.71 4.47 0.82
C GLU A 593 -25.13 4.91 1.25
N GLY A 594 -25.23 5.92 2.11
CA GLY A 594 -26.51 6.54 2.52
C GLY A 594 -27.31 5.72 3.54
N LEU A 595 -26.70 4.75 4.22
CA LEU A 595 -27.37 3.99 5.30
C LEU A 595 -27.56 4.83 6.57
N ALA A 596 -26.79 5.91 6.71
CA ALA A 596 -26.94 6.95 7.73
C ALA A 596 -26.54 8.31 7.16
N ARG A 597 -27.09 9.40 7.71
CA ARG A 597 -26.82 10.78 7.24
C ARG A 597 -25.43 11.28 7.63
N SER A 598 -24.90 10.76 8.74
CA SER A 598 -23.60 11.11 9.29
C SER A 598 -23.11 9.98 10.19
N ARG A 599 -21.84 10.04 10.59
CA ARG A 599 -21.27 9.08 11.53
C ARG A 599 -21.98 9.12 12.90
N ARG A 600 -22.42 10.30 13.35
CA ARG A 600 -23.24 10.46 14.56
C ARG A 600 -24.62 9.79 14.42
N ASP A 601 -25.31 10.01 13.29
CA ASP A 601 -26.61 9.39 12.98
C ASP A 601 -26.48 7.86 12.92
N LEU A 602 -25.36 7.34 12.40
CA LEU A 602 -25.07 5.91 12.37
C LEU A 602 -24.98 5.32 13.77
N ILE A 603 -24.22 5.94 14.68
CA ILE A 603 -24.04 5.45 16.05
C ILE A 603 -25.36 5.40 16.82
N VAL A 604 -26.21 6.42 16.68
CA VAL A 604 -27.54 6.43 17.30
C VAL A 604 -28.42 5.29 16.75
N ARG A 605 -28.39 5.06 15.43
CA ARG A 605 -29.11 3.93 14.81
C ARG A 605 -28.59 2.59 15.31
N LEU A 606 -27.27 2.44 15.41
CA LEU A 606 -26.66 1.20 15.86
C LEU A 606 -27.04 0.90 17.32
N HIS A 607 -26.96 1.88 18.20
CA HIS A 607 -27.38 1.71 19.60
C HIS A 607 -28.84 1.26 19.70
N ARG A 608 -29.76 1.95 19.00
CA ARG A 608 -31.19 1.58 18.99
C ARG A 608 -31.45 0.20 18.37
N GLY A 609 -30.76 -0.12 17.28
CA GLY A 609 -30.85 -1.41 16.62
C GLY A 609 -30.42 -2.54 17.55
N PHE A 610 -29.36 -2.32 18.33
CA PHE A 610 -28.81 -3.32 19.23
C PHE A 610 -29.73 -3.61 20.42
N GLU A 611 -30.33 -2.57 20.99
CA GLU A 611 -31.34 -2.74 22.05
C GLU A 611 -32.58 -3.49 21.55
N THR A 612 -32.97 -3.27 20.29
CA THR A 612 -34.05 -4.04 19.65
C THR A 612 -33.64 -5.50 19.42
N LEU A 613 -32.40 -5.72 18.98
CA LEU A 613 -31.86 -7.05 18.72
C LEU A 613 -31.81 -7.90 20.00
N LYS A 614 -31.39 -7.33 21.14
CA LYS A 614 -31.35 -8.03 22.45
C LYS A 614 -32.70 -8.64 22.85
N GLN A 615 -33.81 -8.07 22.37
CA GLN A 615 -35.17 -8.52 22.67
C GLN A 615 -35.68 -9.55 21.64
N HIS A 616 -34.92 -9.83 20.58
CA HIS A 616 -35.36 -10.70 19.49
C HIS A 616 -35.18 -12.18 19.85
N PRO A 617 -36.25 -13.01 19.80
CA PRO A 617 -36.24 -14.37 20.38
C PRO A 617 -35.32 -15.37 19.68
N THR A 618 -35.11 -15.23 18.37
CA THR A 618 -34.34 -16.18 17.55
C THR A 618 -33.10 -15.61 16.86
N ALA A 619 -32.99 -14.29 16.73
CA ALA A 619 -31.91 -13.63 16.00
C ALA A 619 -30.74 -13.23 16.92
N PHE A 620 -30.98 -13.09 18.23
CA PHE A 620 -29.93 -12.79 19.21
C PHE A 620 -29.28 -14.09 19.70
N ASP A 621 -28.35 -14.62 18.92
CA ASP A 621 -27.60 -15.86 19.18
C ASP A 621 -26.12 -15.62 19.53
N ILE A 622 -25.78 -14.40 19.95
CA ILE A 622 -24.42 -14.02 20.37
C ILE A 622 -24.24 -14.23 21.88
N ASP A 623 -23.04 -14.62 22.29
CA ASP A 623 -22.73 -14.81 23.71
C ASP A 623 -22.62 -13.45 24.45
N PRO A 624 -22.75 -13.44 25.80
CA PRO A 624 -22.72 -12.21 26.58
C PRO A 624 -21.45 -11.37 26.39
N GLY A 625 -20.27 -11.99 26.29
CA GLY A 625 -19.02 -11.25 26.09
C GLY A 625 -18.98 -10.57 24.73
N ALA A 626 -19.39 -11.28 23.68
CA ALA A 626 -19.55 -10.72 22.35
C ALA A 626 -20.57 -9.57 22.32
N ALA A 627 -21.64 -9.63 23.11
CA ALA A 627 -22.64 -8.56 23.22
C ALA A 627 -22.09 -7.34 23.97
N GLU A 628 -21.35 -7.55 25.05
CA GLU A 628 -20.65 -6.50 25.80
C GLU A 628 -19.61 -5.77 24.93
N ASP A 629 -18.81 -6.52 24.16
CA ASP A 629 -17.83 -5.95 23.22
C ASP A 629 -18.49 -5.05 22.17
N ASN A 630 -19.65 -5.46 21.64
CA ASN A 630 -20.40 -4.67 20.66
C ASN A 630 -20.93 -3.38 21.30
N ALA A 631 -21.52 -3.46 22.49
CA ALA A 631 -22.01 -2.30 23.22
C ALA A 631 -20.86 -1.33 23.57
N LYS A 632 -19.74 -1.86 24.05
CA LYS A 632 -18.53 -1.07 24.36
C LYS A 632 -18.00 -0.36 23.11
N ALA A 633 -17.91 -1.04 21.98
CA ALA A 633 -17.44 -0.42 20.73
C ALA A 633 -18.35 0.73 20.26
N ILE A 634 -19.68 0.59 20.39
CA ILE A 634 -20.64 1.66 20.07
C ILE A 634 -20.47 2.84 21.05
N ALA A 635 -20.30 2.57 22.34
CA ALA A 635 -20.13 3.60 23.37
C ALA A 635 -18.80 4.37 23.23
N ASP A 636 -17.71 3.67 22.97
CA ASP A 636 -16.38 4.27 22.73
C ASP A 636 -16.43 5.22 21.52
N GLU A 637 -17.07 4.79 20.43
CA GLU A 637 -17.23 5.60 19.22
C GLU A 637 -18.20 6.78 19.43
N ALA A 638 -19.29 6.59 20.19
CA ALA A 638 -20.19 7.68 20.58
C ALA A 638 -19.45 8.77 21.36
N LYS A 639 -18.64 8.36 22.34
CA LYS A 639 -17.80 9.25 23.14
C LYS A 639 -16.79 10.02 22.27
N ALA A 640 -16.13 9.34 21.34
CA ALA A 640 -15.20 9.97 20.41
C ALA A 640 -15.85 11.04 19.52
N LEU A 641 -17.13 10.86 19.18
CA LEU A 641 -17.89 11.79 18.33
C LEU A 641 -18.70 12.85 19.10
N GLY A 642 -18.67 12.81 20.44
CA GLY A 642 -19.46 13.69 21.31
C GLY A 642 -20.98 13.44 21.21
N VAL A 643 -21.38 12.18 21.02
CA VAL A 643 -22.79 11.77 20.95
C VAL A 643 -23.20 11.20 22.30
N GLU A 644 -24.21 11.80 22.94
CA GLU A 644 -24.83 11.24 24.14
C GLU A 644 -25.78 10.10 23.73
N LEU A 645 -25.52 8.90 24.24
CA LEU A 645 -26.43 7.76 24.09
C LEU A 645 -27.38 7.75 25.30
N ASP A 646 -28.67 7.90 25.04
CA ASP A 646 -29.69 7.87 26.09
C ASP A 646 -29.89 6.43 26.59
N ASP A 647 -29.26 6.09 27.73
CA ASP A 647 -29.44 4.79 28.41
C ASP A 647 -30.88 4.56 28.94
N LYS A 648 -31.78 5.55 28.81
CA LYS A 648 -33.12 5.57 29.43
C LYS A 648 -34.29 5.31 28.48
N VAL A 649 -34.08 4.75 27.28
CA VAL A 649 -35.20 4.38 26.40
C VAL A 649 -35.78 3.01 26.76
N ASN A 650 -36.36 2.91 27.95
CA ASN A 650 -37.31 1.86 28.28
C ASN A 650 -38.73 2.40 28.07
N GLY A 651 -39.41 1.93 27.02
CA GLY A 651 -40.86 1.70 27.09
C GLY A 651 -41.84 2.69 26.43
N ARG A 652 -41.50 3.42 25.37
CA ARG A 652 -42.56 4.06 24.53
C ARG A 652 -42.19 4.18 23.06
N ALA A 653 -42.95 3.50 22.21
CA ALA A 653 -42.89 3.66 20.76
C ALA A 653 -43.21 5.11 20.37
N PRO A 654 -42.42 5.76 19.51
CA PRO A 654 -42.78 7.07 18.98
C PRO A 654 -43.63 6.89 17.72
N THR A 655 -44.90 7.30 17.83
CA THR A 655 -45.72 7.71 16.68
C THR A 655 -45.00 8.82 15.91
N GLY A 656 -45.03 8.71 14.58
CA GLY A 656 -44.31 9.56 13.65
C GLY A 656 -44.42 11.06 13.94
N GLY A 657 -43.26 11.70 14.08
CA GLY A 657 -43.12 13.15 14.09
C GLY A 657 -42.34 13.56 12.85
N ALA A 658 -43.03 14.24 11.94
CA ALA A 658 -42.49 14.82 10.73
C ALA A 658 -41.24 15.68 11.03
N ILE A 659 -40.15 15.36 10.34
CA ILE A 659 -39.00 16.25 10.22
C ILE A 659 -39.50 17.44 9.39
N LYS A 660 -39.62 18.61 10.04
CA LYS A 660 -39.89 19.87 9.36
C LYS A 660 -38.79 20.10 8.32
N THR A 661 -39.22 20.19 7.09
CA THR A 661 -38.42 20.53 5.93
C THR A 661 -37.87 21.95 6.09
N SER A 662 -36.58 22.08 5.80
CA SER A 662 -35.87 23.34 5.64
C SER A 662 -36.40 24.06 4.40
N GLU A 663 -37.33 24.97 4.60
CA GLU A 663 -37.71 25.99 3.63
C GLU A 663 -37.76 27.31 4.40
N GLU A 664 -36.67 28.07 4.30
CA GLU A 664 -36.56 29.53 4.47
C GLU A 664 -35.09 29.89 4.73
N VAL A 665 -34.31 29.95 3.65
CA VAL A 665 -33.16 30.86 3.57
C VAL A 665 -33.50 31.86 2.48
N SER A 666 -33.99 33.02 2.88
CA SER A 666 -33.81 34.24 2.09
C SER A 666 -33.94 35.48 2.95
N VAL A 667 -33.03 36.41 2.70
CA VAL A 667 -32.98 37.82 3.09
C VAL A 667 -32.21 38.15 4.39
N VAL A 668 -30.91 38.35 4.19
CA VAL A 668 -30.06 39.26 4.96
C VAL A 668 -30.51 40.70 4.69
N SER A 669 -30.92 41.44 5.73
CA SER A 669 -30.60 42.87 5.90
C SER A 669 -31.15 43.38 7.25
N GLY A 670 -30.32 44.10 8.01
CA GLY A 670 -30.80 45.00 9.07
C GLY A 670 -30.14 44.80 10.44
N SER A 671 -29.16 45.66 10.72
CA SER A 671 -28.55 45.90 12.03
C SER A 671 -29.56 46.40 13.08
N ILE A 672 -29.39 46.01 14.35
CA ILE A 672 -29.25 46.88 15.55
C ILE A 672 -29.58 46.08 16.83
N GLY A 673 -28.60 46.05 17.75
CA GLY A 673 -28.79 46.19 19.20
C GLY A 673 -29.55 45.10 19.95
N ALA A 674 -28.88 44.02 20.32
CA ALA A 674 -29.29 43.20 21.47
C ALA A 674 -28.05 42.60 22.17
N THR A 675 -27.95 42.84 23.47
CA THR A 675 -26.95 42.28 24.39
C THR A 675 -27.04 40.74 24.37
N PRO A 676 -25.93 40.00 24.19
CA PRO A 676 -25.99 38.55 24.13
C PRO A 676 -26.12 37.93 25.54
N PRO A 677 -26.78 36.77 25.66
CA PRO A 677 -26.95 36.07 26.92
C PRO A 677 -25.61 35.57 27.47
N ALA A 678 -25.42 35.69 28.78
CA ALA A 678 -24.21 35.28 29.49
C ALA A 678 -24.00 33.75 29.39
N GLY A 679 -22.86 33.33 28.82
CA GLY A 679 -22.44 31.93 28.79
C GLY A 679 -21.59 31.49 27.59
N LEU A 680 -21.44 32.31 26.54
CA LEU A 680 -20.57 31.97 25.41
C LEU A 680 -19.10 32.31 25.72
N PRO A 681 -18.13 31.41 25.44
CA PRO A 681 -16.72 31.69 25.60
C PRO A 681 -16.33 32.90 24.75
N ARG A 682 -15.63 33.86 25.35
CA ARG A 682 -15.17 35.08 24.68
C ARG A 682 -14.33 34.70 23.46
N ALA A 683 -14.65 35.26 22.29
CA ALA A 683 -13.84 35.09 21.09
C ALA A 683 -12.41 35.57 21.37
N LYS A 684 -11.44 34.69 21.13
CA LYS A 684 -10.01 34.98 21.36
C LYS A 684 -9.56 36.15 20.48
N SER A 685 -8.70 37.02 21.01
CA SER A 685 -8.13 38.13 20.24
C SER A 685 -7.11 37.65 19.19
N VAL A 686 -6.76 38.49 18.21
CA VAL A 686 -5.74 38.15 17.21
C VAL A 686 -4.38 37.89 17.88
N ASP A 687 -4.02 38.68 18.89
CA ASP A 687 -2.75 38.53 19.61
C ASP A 687 -2.72 37.24 20.44
N GLU A 688 -3.84 36.86 21.06
CA GLU A 688 -3.99 35.56 21.76
C GLU A 688 -3.86 34.38 20.79
N LEU A 689 -4.46 34.47 19.61
CA LEU A 689 -4.34 33.44 18.58
C LEU A 689 -2.92 33.35 18.02
N ILE A 690 -2.23 34.48 17.84
CA ILE A 690 -0.81 34.49 17.44
C ILE A 690 0.04 33.80 18.52
N ALA A 691 -0.19 34.08 19.80
CA ALA A 691 0.51 33.39 20.88
C ALA A 691 0.24 31.87 20.91
N MET A 692 -0.97 31.44 20.54
CA MET A 692 -1.32 30.01 20.43
C MET A 692 -0.62 29.29 19.27
N LEU A 693 -0.01 29.99 18.31
CA LEU A 693 0.75 29.35 17.22
C LEU A 693 1.99 28.60 17.73
N ASP A 694 2.51 28.94 18.91
CA ASP A 694 3.64 28.21 19.49
C ASP A 694 3.23 26.90 20.17
N ASP A 695 1.99 26.79 20.65
CA ASP A 695 1.45 25.57 21.26
C ASP A 695 1.16 24.49 20.20
N LYS A 696 1.90 23.36 20.26
CA LYS A 696 1.76 22.23 19.34
C LYS A 696 0.32 21.76 19.14
N HIS A 697 -0.51 21.74 20.20
CA HIS A 697 -1.87 21.20 20.13
C HIS A 697 -2.90 22.22 19.61
N GLN A 698 -2.61 23.51 19.74
CA GLN A 698 -3.53 24.59 19.37
C GLN A 698 -3.14 25.28 18.06
N ARG A 699 -1.90 25.09 17.61
CA ARG A 699 -1.28 25.77 16.47
C ARG A 699 -2.11 25.70 15.19
N MET A 700 -2.56 24.51 14.78
CA MET A 700 -3.34 24.37 13.54
C MET A 700 -4.68 25.11 13.63
N THR A 701 -5.43 24.92 14.72
CA THR A 701 -6.73 25.57 14.94
C THR A 701 -6.58 27.09 15.00
N ALA A 702 -5.55 27.59 15.69
CA ALA A 702 -5.25 29.02 15.76
C ALA A 702 -4.89 29.58 14.38
N ALA A 703 -4.06 28.88 13.61
CA ALA A 703 -3.66 29.30 12.27
C ALA A 703 -4.85 29.39 11.30
N ILE A 704 -5.75 28.40 11.33
CA ILE A 704 -6.97 28.38 10.52
C ILE A 704 -7.87 29.58 10.86
N GLU A 705 -8.13 29.81 12.16
CA GLU A 705 -8.93 30.95 12.63
C GLU A 705 -8.30 32.29 12.22
N LEU A 706 -6.97 32.41 12.29
CA LEU A 706 -6.25 33.60 11.83
C LEU A 706 -6.37 33.80 10.31
N CYS A 707 -6.30 32.73 9.51
CA CYS A 707 -6.53 32.80 8.06
C CYS A 707 -7.95 33.23 7.73
N ASP A 708 -8.96 32.76 8.47
CA ASP A 708 -10.36 33.15 8.28
C ASP A 708 -10.61 34.62 8.62
N ARG A 709 -9.91 35.15 9.62
CA ARG A 709 -9.96 36.58 9.96
C ARG A 709 -9.22 37.47 8.97
N ALA A 710 -8.27 36.92 8.22
CA ALA A 710 -7.47 37.61 7.22
C ALA A 710 -6.76 38.89 7.74
N ASP A 711 -6.38 38.94 9.04
CA ASP A 711 -5.60 40.06 9.59
C ASP A 711 -4.16 40.00 9.04
N ALA A 712 -3.75 41.06 8.35
CA ALA A 712 -2.43 41.15 7.71
C ALA A 712 -1.27 40.92 8.69
N ARG A 713 -1.42 41.28 9.98
CA ARG A 713 -0.38 41.07 11.00
C ARG A 713 -0.15 39.59 11.31
N ALA A 714 -1.13 38.74 11.05
CA ALA A 714 -1.06 37.31 11.31
C ALA A 714 -0.42 36.50 10.17
N ALA A 715 -0.31 37.05 8.95
CA ALA A 715 0.18 36.33 7.78
C ALA A 715 1.61 35.76 8.01
N GLY A 716 2.54 36.60 8.47
CA GLY A 716 3.91 36.18 8.78
C GLY A 716 3.99 35.12 9.89
N PRO A 717 3.41 35.37 11.08
CA PRO A 717 3.35 34.39 12.16
C PRO A 717 2.74 33.04 11.73
N VAL A 718 1.63 33.05 11.01
CA VAL A 718 0.96 31.82 10.55
C VAL A 718 1.88 31.02 9.64
N ILE A 719 2.46 31.63 8.61
CA ILE A 719 3.30 30.93 7.63
C ILE A 719 4.57 30.37 8.29
N ARG A 720 5.19 31.10 9.23
CA ARG A 720 6.31 30.55 10.02
C ARG A 720 5.89 29.37 10.90
N ALA A 721 4.70 29.42 11.49
CA ALA A 721 4.19 28.33 12.32
C ALA A 721 3.95 27.05 11.50
N VAL A 722 3.61 27.16 10.20
CA VAL A 722 3.49 26.01 9.30
C VAL A 722 4.78 25.18 9.24
N ASN A 723 5.96 25.78 9.40
CA ASN A 723 7.21 25.02 9.43
C ASN A 723 7.29 24.03 10.61
N LYS A 724 6.56 24.27 11.69
CA LYS A 724 6.49 23.38 12.85
C LYS A 724 5.35 22.36 12.76
N MET A 725 4.55 22.37 11.69
CA MET A 725 3.37 21.50 11.50
C MET A 725 3.70 20.22 10.73
N SER A 726 2.84 19.22 10.84
CA SER A 726 2.88 18.05 9.96
C SER A 726 2.52 18.42 8.52
N ARG A 727 2.85 17.58 7.54
CA ARG A 727 2.47 17.78 6.12
C ARG A 727 0.95 17.97 5.96
N ALA A 728 0.19 17.21 6.75
CA ALA A 728 -1.26 17.14 6.74
C ALA A 728 -1.92 18.41 7.34
N GLU A 729 -1.31 18.97 8.39
CA GLU A 729 -1.71 20.25 8.96
C GLU A 729 -1.31 21.41 8.03
N ALA A 730 -0.09 21.36 7.49
CA ALA A 730 0.48 22.39 6.64
C ALA A 730 -0.33 22.61 5.35
N VAL A 731 -0.78 21.54 4.69
CA VAL A 731 -1.57 21.65 3.45
C VAL A 731 -2.88 22.39 3.66
N ARG A 732 -3.52 22.22 4.83
CA ARG A 732 -4.77 22.90 5.19
C ARG A 732 -4.55 24.38 5.42
N VAL A 733 -3.54 24.71 6.25
CA VAL A 733 -3.24 26.09 6.62
C VAL A 733 -2.76 26.89 5.41
N LEU A 734 -1.88 26.33 4.57
CA LEU A 734 -1.39 27.00 3.35
C LEU A 734 -2.49 27.22 2.31
N GLY A 735 -3.46 26.30 2.19
CA GLY A 735 -4.63 26.49 1.33
C GLY A 735 -5.46 27.71 1.74
N MET A 736 -5.59 27.95 3.06
CA MET A 736 -6.32 29.10 3.60
C MET A 736 -5.49 30.38 3.65
N ALA A 737 -4.16 30.30 3.67
CA ALA A 737 -3.27 31.46 3.74
C ALA A 737 -3.43 32.43 2.56
N VAL A 738 -4.00 31.96 1.44
CA VAL A 738 -4.37 32.82 0.28
C VAL A 738 -5.35 33.93 0.68
N LYS A 739 -6.15 33.73 1.74
CA LYS A 739 -7.09 34.74 2.26
C LYS A 739 -6.41 35.99 2.82
N PHE A 740 -5.13 35.91 3.21
CA PHE A 740 -4.36 37.10 3.62
C PHE A 740 -4.02 38.04 2.47
N GLY A 741 -4.20 37.62 1.21
CA GLY A 741 -3.88 38.44 0.04
C GLY A 741 -2.40 38.82 -0.02
N ASP A 742 -2.12 40.09 -0.34
CA ASP A 742 -0.76 40.61 -0.47
C ASP A 742 0.08 40.50 0.81
N ALA A 743 -0.55 40.47 1.99
CA ALA A 743 0.16 40.34 3.26
C ALA A 743 0.88 38.98 3.39
N ALA A 744 0.41 37.94 2.71
CA ALA A 744 1.07 36.63 2.67
C ALA A 744 2.23 36.55 1.67
N LYS A 745 2.39 37.52 0.77
CA LYS A 745 3.38 37.45 -0.32
C LYS A 745 4.81 37.25 0.19
N ALA A 746 5.29 38.15 1.06
CA ALA A 746 6.68 38.08 1.54
C ALA A 746 6.96 36.80 2.36
N PRO A 747 6.12 36.40 3.33
CA PRO A 747 6.36 35.16 4.07
C PRO A 747 6.23 33.89 3.20
N LEU A 748 5.36 33.88 2.19
CA LEU A 748 5.28 32.73 1.26
C LEU A 748 6.53 32.62 0.38
N MET A 749 7.10 33.74 -0.07
CA MET A 749 8.38 33.74 -0.79
C MET A 749 9.53 33.23 0.08
N GLU A 750 9.58 33.63 1.35
CA GLU A 750 10.53 33.06 2.33
C GLU A 750 10.34 31.54 2.46
N GLY A 751 9.09 31.07 2.47
CA GLY A 751 8.76 29.64 2.51
C GLY A 751 9.22 28.83 1.30
N LEU A 752 9.45 29.44 0.14
CA LEU A 752 10.03 28.76 -1.03
C LEU A 752 11.50 28.36 -0.81
N ALA A 753 12.20 29.00 0.15
CA ALA A 753 13.57 28.66 0.52
C ALA A 753 13.66 27.59 1.62
N SER A 754 12.52 27.02 2.06
CA SER A 754 12.53 25.99 3.09
C SER A 754 13.23 24.70 2.62
N SER A 755 13.95 24.03 3.52
CA SER A 755 14.49 22.69 3.27
C SER A 755 13.39 21.62 3.05
N LYS A 756 12.17 21.85 3.56
CA LYS A 756 11.06 20.90 3.46
C LYS A 756 10.31 21.04 2.13
N ALA A 757 10.37 19.99 1.31
CA ALA A 757 9.74 19.95 -0.02
C ALA A 757 8.23 20.27 -0.01
N PHE A 758 7.46 19.77 0.97
CA PHE A 758 6.02 20.02 1.04
C PHE A 758 5.68 21.49 1.36
N LEU A 759 6.56 22.21 2.06
CA LEU A 759 6.37 23.64 2.32
C LEU A 759 6.63 24.45 1.05
N ARG A 760 7.74 24.16 0.34
CA ARG A 760 8.02 24.78 -0.96
C ARG A 760 6.85 24.59 -1.93
N HIS A 761 6.30 23.36 -1.98
CA HIS A 761 5.12 23.04 -2.79
C HIS A 761 3.87 23.86 -2.39
N GLY A 762 3.49 23.85 -1.10
CA GLY A 762 2.31 24.60 -0.65
C GLY A 762 2.45 26.11 -0.82
N CYS A 763 3.63 26.67 -0.59
CA CYS A 763 3.93 28.08 -0.83
C CYS A 763 3.87 28.43 -2.32
N ALA A 764 4.39 27.57 -3.20
CA ALA A 764 4.31 27.76 -4.65
C ALA A 764 2.86 27.78 -5.16
N LEU A 765 2.01 26.87 -4.65
CA LEU A 765 0.58 26.87 -4.97
C LEU A 765 -0.13 28.14 -4.48
N ALA A 766 0.13 28.57 -3.25
CA ALA A 766 -0.46 29.77 -2.68
C ALA A 766 -0.04 31.04 -3.45
N LEU A 767 1.26 31.20 -3.76
CA LEU A 767 1.76 32.33 -4.56
C LEU A 767 1.17 32.36 -5.96
N ALA A 768 1.05 31.20 -6.60
CA ALA A 768 0.45 31.09 -7.93
C ALA A 768 -1.05 31.47 -7.95
N LEU A 769 -1.75 31.28 -6.83
CA LEU A 769 -3.13 31.72 -6.68
C LEU A 769 -3.26 33.21 -6.36
N LEU A 770 -2.30 33.79 -5.63
CA LEU A 770 -2.25 35.24 -5.38
C LEU A 770 -1.97 36.02 -6.67
N ARG A 771 -1.29 35.42 -7.66
CA ARG A 771 -1.02 36.01 -8.99
C ARG A 771 -0.31 37.37 -8.94
N THR A 772 0.57 37.56 -7.96
CA THR A 772 1.46 38.73 -7.92
C THR A 772 2.63 38.51 -8.87
N ASP A 773 3.15 39.58 -9.47
CA ASP A 773 4.26 39.49 -10.44
C ASP A 773 5.51 38.89 -9.78
N ASP A 774 5.95 39.42 -8.64
CA ASP A 774 7.13 38.90 -7.94
C ASP A 774 6.90 37.47 -7.43
N GLY A 775 5.68 37.13 -6.98
CA GLY A 775 5.35 35.78 -6.55
C GLY A 775 5.41 34.79 -7.72
N SER A 776 4.89 35.18 -8.88
CA SER A 776 4.96 34.37 -10.10
C SER A 776 6.40 34.16 -10.56
N GLN A 777 7.23 35.21 -10.50
CA GLN A 777 8.66 35.09 -10.81
C GLN A 777 9.39 34.19 -9.81
N ALA A 778 9.13 34.31 -8.50
CA ALA A 778 9.75 33.46 -7.50
C ALA A 778 9.41 31.97 -7.67
N VAL A 779 8.18 31.65 -8.07
CA VAL A 779 7.77 30.26 -8.38
C VAL A 779 8.44 29.75 -9.67
N ILE A 780 8.65 30.61 -10.66
CA ILE A 780 9.41 30.27 -11.88
C ILE A 780 10.88 30.02 -11.55
N ASP A 781 11.48 30.82 -10.68
CA ASP A 781 12.86 30.63 -10.25
C ASP A 781 13.00 29.31 -9.48
N LEU A 782 12.04 29.00 -8.59
CA LEU A 782 11.98 27.71 -7.89
C LEU A 782 11.87 26.52 -8.85
N LEU A 783 11.06 26.62 -9.92
CA LEU A 783 10.94 25.53 -10.91
C LEU A 783 12.32 25.11 -11.45
N LEU A 784 13.20 26.06 -11.69
CA LEU A 784 14.51 25.80 -12.28
C LEU A 784 15.52 25.21 -11.30
N THR A 785 15.39 25.54 -10.01
CA THR A 785 16.35 25.15 -8.95
C THR A 785 15.86 24.01 -8.07
N GLU A 786 14.60 23.61 -8.15
CA GLU A 786 14.00 22.60 -7.28
C GLU A 786 14.71 21.23 -7.43
N PRO A 787 15.33 20.70 -6.35
CA PRO A 787 16.08 19.45 -6.44
C PRO A 787 15.20 18.20 -6.42
N THR A 788 13.97 18.28 -5.90
CA THR A 788 13.09 17.11 -5.73
C THR A 788 12.04 16.99 -6.84
N GLU A 789 11.38 15.84 -6.96
CA GLU A 789 10.29 15.61 -7.91
C GLU A 789 9.05 16.52 -7.73
N ILE A 790 9.02 17.40 -6.73
CA ILE A 790 7.94 18.39 -6.60
C ILE A 790 7.97 19.42 -7.74
N TRP A 791 9.06 19.54 -8.51
CA TRP A 791 9.16 20.48 -9.64
C TRP A 791 8.00 20.33 -10.63
N ARG A 792 7.46 19.11 -10.81
CA ARG A 792 6.28 18.85 -11.66
C ARG A 792 5.03 19.55 -11.13
N GLU A 793 4.88 19.56 -9.80
CA GLU A 793 3.77 20.22 -9.14
C GLU A 793 3.96 21.74 -9.09
N VAL A 794 5.21 22.22 -9.00
CA VAL A 794 5.57 23.64 -9.18
C VAL A 794 5.25 24.11 -10.60
N ALA A 795 5.58 23.31 -11.64
CA ALA A 795 5.20 23.58 -13.02
C ALA A 795 3.68 23.71 -13.17
N ARG A 796 2.93 22.83 -12.50
CA ARG A 796 1.46 22.90 -12.46
C ARG A 796 0.94 24.11 -11.67
N ALA A 797 1.63 24.51 -10.60
CA ALA A 797 1.33 25.73 -9.86
C ALA A 797 1.45 26.95 -10.79
N ILE A 798 2.50 27.04 -11.60
CA ILE A 798 2.66 28.10 -12.62
C ILE A 798 1.49 28.08 -13.62
N GLY A 799 0.98 26.90 -13.98
CA GLY A 799 -0.27 26.77 -14.74
C GLY A 799 -1.48 27.49 -14.12
N GLN A 800 -1.56 27.65 -12.78
CA GLN A 800 -2.64 28.38 -12.09
C GLN A 800 -2.60 29.89 -12.36
N VAL A 801 -1.40 30.43 -12.57
CA VAL A 801 -1.19 31.83 -12.96
C VAL A 801 -1.81 32.07 -14.34
N GLY A 802 -1.71 31.06 -15.23
CA GLY A 802 -2.32 31.08 -16.55
C GLY A 802 -1.45 31.83 -17.58
N PRO A 803 -2.05 32.40 -18.64
CA PRO A 803 -1.31 32.99 -19.77
C PRO A 803 -0.28 34.06 -19.38
N ALA A 804 -0.51 34.77 -18.27
CA ALA A 804 0.40 35.80 -17.75
C ALA A 804 1.80 35.25 -17.39
N ALA A 805 1.92 33.95 -17.09
CA ALA A 805 3.21 33.34 -16.78
C ALA A 805 4.09 33.05 -18.02
N LEU A 806 3.54 33.08 -19.23
CA LEU A 806 4.29 32.67 -20.43
C LEU A 806 5.45 33.59 -20.77
N LEU A 807 5.27 34.91 -20.63
CA LEU A 807 6.33 35.87 -20.91
C LEU A 807 7.47 35.80 -19.87
N PRO A 808 7.19 35.77 -18.55
CA PRO A 808 8.22 35.52 -17.54
C PRO A 808 8.95 34.18 -17.72
N LEU A 809 8.24 33.09 -18.05
CA LEU A 809 8.85 31.79 -18.36
C LEU A 809 9.80 31.87 -19.55
N ALA A 810 9.32 32.46 -20.66
CA ALA A 810 10.10 32.62 -21.88
C ALA A 810 11.34 33.50 -21.67
N SER A 811 11.18 34.60 -20.93
CA SER A 811 12.27 35.52 -20.57
C SER A 811 13.31 34.85 -19.67
N THR A 812 12.86 34.12 -18.63
CA THR A 812 13.77 33.43 -17.70
C THR A 812 14.53 32.30 -18.40
N TYR A 813 13.86 31.50 -19.23
CA TYR A 813 14.53 30.49 -20.04
C TYR A 813 15.50 31.12 -21.06
N GLY A 814 15.10 32.20 -21.73
CA GLY A 814 15.96 32.92 -22.67
C GLY A 814 17.22 33.48 -22.04
N ARG A 815 17.15 33.94 -20.78
CA ARG A 815 18.32 34.42 -20.01
C ARG A 815 19.33 33.33 -19.66
N LEU A 816 18.91 32.05 -19.62
CA LEU A 816 19.85 30.95 -19.41
C LEU A 816 20.85 30.82 -20.57
N GLY A 817 20.42 31.14 -21.81
CA GLY A 817 21.27 31.05 -23.00
C GLY A 817 21.95 29.68 -23.10
N ASP A 818 23.28 29.67 -23.17
CA ASP A 818 24.09 28.45 -23.24
C ASP A 818 24.06 27.59 -21.96
N LYS A 819 23.57 28.15 -20.83
CA LYS A 819 23.38 27.40 -19.57
C LYS A 819 22.07 26.59 -19.56
N ALA A 820 21.23 26.72 -20.58
CA ALA A 820 20.00 25.94 -20.68
C ALA A 820 20.35 24.46 -20.88
N THR A 821 19.96 23.63 -19.93
CA THR A 821 20.13 22.17 -20.00
C THR A 821 18.84 21.51 -20.51
N PRO A 822 18.92 20.27 -21.04
CA PRO A 822 17.72 19.50 -21.39
C PRO A 822 16.71 19.38 -20.24
N VAL A 823 17.21 19.27 -19.00
CA VAL A 823 16.38 19.24 -17.79
C VAL A 823 15.63 20.55 -17.61
N THR A 824 16.31 21.70 -17.68
CA THR A 824 15.63 23.01 -17.57
C THR A 824 14.63 23.24 -18.70
N ALA A 825 14.93 22.75 -19.91
CA ALA A 825 14.02 22.82 -21.05
C ALA A 825 12.75 21.99 -20.83
N GLU A 826 12.89 20.76 -20.33
CA GLU A 826 11.76 19.89 -19.98
C GLU A 826 10.87 20.53 -18.91
N ARG A 827 11.46 21.07 -17.84
CA ARG A 827 10.73 21.72 -16.75
C ARG A 827 9.88 22.90 -17.25
N VAL A 828 10.48 23.76 -18.08
CA VAL A 828 9.77 24.89 -18.69
C VAL A 828 8.68 24.43 -19.66
N ALA A 829 8.93 23.36 -20.44
CA ALA A 829 7.93 22.78 -21.33
C ALA A 829 6.70 22.28 -20.56
N TRP A 830 6.88 21.58 -19.44
CA TRP A 830 5.78 21.15 -18.57
C TRP A 830 4.99 22.32 -17.99
N ALA A 831 5.67 23.39 -17.54
CA ALA A 831 5.00 24.58 -17.04
C ALA A 831 4.16 25.26 -18.14
N MET A 832 4.72 25.41 -19.34
CA MET A 832 4.00 25.93 -20.51
C MET A 832 2.81 25.04 -20.91
N ALA A 833 2.95 23.71 -20.81
CA ALA A 833 1.87 22.77 -21.10
C ALA A 833 0.70 22.95 -20.12
N HIS A 834 0.99 23.11 -18.82
CA HIS A 834 -0.04 23.41 -17.83
C HIS A 834 -0.68 24.78 -18.02
N VAL A 835 0.08 25.80 -18.42
CA VAL A 835 -0.48 27.10 -18.81
C VAL A 835 -1.38 26.97 -20.05
N ALA A 836 -1.01 26.14 -21.03
CA ALA A 836 -1.83 25.88 -22.21
C ALA A 836 -3.18 25.26 -21.86
N VAL A 837 -3.19 24.25 -20.98
CA VAL A 837 -4.41 23.63 -20.42
C VAL A 837 -5.32 24.66 -19.73
N ARG A 838 -4.72 25.72 -19.17
CA ARG A 838 -5.40 26.79 -18.42
C ARG A 838 -5.75 28.01 -19.28
N GLY A 839 -5.88 27.83 -20.59
CA GLY A 839 -6.29 28.88 -21.53
C GLY A 839 -5.15 29.60 -22.23
N GLY A 840 -3.90 29.19 -22.02
CA GLY A 840 -2.72 29.76 -22.69
C GLY A 840 -2.37 29.12 -24.03
N LYS A 841 -3.16 28.15 -24.53
CA LYS A 841 -2.77 27.29 -25.66
C LYS A 841 -2.42 28.08 -26.92
N ALA A 842 -3.24 29.06 -27.31
CA ALA A 842 -2.98 29.88 -28.51
C ALA A 842 -1.66 30.67 -28.41
N ALA A 843 -1.30 31.13 -27.21
CA ALA A 843 -0.04 31.84 -26.99
C ALA A 843 1.16 30.89 -27.05
N VAL A 844 1.02 29.65 -26.55
CA VAL A 844 2.06 28.62 -26.68
C VAL A 844 2.24 28.19 -28.14
N GLU A 845 1.15 28.06 -28.91
CA GLU A 845 1.21 27.81 -30.37
C GLU A 845 1.94 28.94 -31.12
N ALA A 846 1.65 30.19 -30.78
CA ALA A 846 2.34 31.34 -31.35
C ALA A 846 3.85 31.33 -31.03
N MET A 847 4.24 30.97 -29.80
CA MET A 847 5.65 30.84 -29.41
C MET A 847 6.33 29.67 -30.14
N ALA A 848 5.63 28.55 -30.34
CA ALA A 848 6.14 27.36 -31.03
C ALA A 848 6.41 27.59 -32.53
N GLY A 849 5.61 28.47 -33.17
CA GLY A 849 5.77 28.87 -34.56
C GLY A 849 6.83 29.95 -34.82
N GLY A 850 7.36 30.58 -33.78
CA GLY A 850 8.40 31.61 -33.89
C GLY A 850 9.81 31.05 -34.15
N GLN A 851 10.76 31.96 -34.39
CA GLN A 851 12.20 31.66 -34.52
C GLN A 851 12.99 31.91 -33.21
N SER A 852 12.31 32.00 -32.07
CA SER A 852 12.93 32.23 -30.76
C SER A 852 13.61 30.97 -30.21
N VAL A 853 14.59 31.14 -29.32
CA VAL A 853 15.20 30.05 -28.52
C VAL A 853 14.16 29.29 -27.67
N VAL A 854 13.00 29.89 -27.42
CA VAL A 854 11.87 29.28 -26.69
C VAL A 854 11.01 28.40 -27.60
N ALA A 855 11.09 28.55 -28.92
CA ALA A 855 10.21 27.84 -29.86
C ALA A 855 10.29 26.31 -29.75
N PRO A 856 11.47 25.67 -29.60
CA PRO A 856 11.56 24.23 -29.39
C PRO A 856 10.88 23.77 -28.09
N VAL A 857 11.04 24.54 -27.00
CA VAL A 857 10.42 24.26 -25.69
C VAL A 857 8.89 24.39 -25.78
N ALA A 858 8.40 25.40 -26.48
CA ALA A 858 6.97 25.59 -26.71
C ALA A 858 6.36 24.47 -27.57
N ARG A 859 7.08 23.93 -28.56
CA ARG A 859 6.63 22.73 -29.31
C ARG A 859 6.54 21.52 -28.41
N HIS A 860 7.55 21.29 -27.58
CA HIS A 860 7.53 20.20 -26.62
C HIS A 860 6.39 20.35 -25.60
N ALA A 861 6.06 21.57 -25.16
CA ALA A 861 4.91 21.83 -24.31
C ALA A 861 3.57 21.43 -24.98
N LEU A 862 3.43 21.59 -26.30
CA LEU A 862 2.24 21.17 -27.03
C LEU A 862 2.11 19.65 -27.13
N GLU A 863 3.22 18.93 -27.23
CA GLU A 863 3.26 17.45 -27.16
C GLU A 863 2.79 16.97 -25.77
N LEU A 864 3.24 17.66 -24.72
CA LEU A 864 2.88 17.36 -23.33
C LEU A 864 1.46 17.80 -22.92
N HIS A 865 0.77 18.59 -23.74
CA HIS A 865 -0.53 19.19 -23.41
C HIS A 865 -1.57 18.16 -22.96
N THR A 866 -1.66 17.00 -23.62
CA THR A 866 -2.64 15.95 -23.27
C THR A 866 -2.33 15.30 -21.92
N SER A 867 -1.04 15.15 -21.58
CA SER A 867 -0.60 14.63 -20.27
C SER A 867 -0.86 15.67 -19.18
N ALA A 868 -0.51 16.94 -19.42
CA ALA A 868 -0.82 18.05 -18.53
C ALA A 868 -2.33 18.21 -18.26
N ALA A 869 -3.17 17.97 -19.27
CA ALA A 869 -4.63 18.02 -19.15
C ALA A 869 -5.16 16.91 -18.23
N ARG A 870 -4.66 15.68 -18.41
CA ARG A 870 -5.02 14.54 -17.54
C ARG A 870 -4.63 14.78 -16.09
N ASP A 871 -3.45 15.38 -15.87
CA ASP A 871 -2.99 15.73 -14.54
C ASP A 871 -3.85 16.80 -13.87
N GLN A 872 -4.35 17.77 -14.64
CA GLN A 872 -5.22 18.82 -14.12
C GLN A 872 -6.60 18.30 -13.67
N VAL A 873 -7.16 17.31 -14.38
CA VAL A 873 -8.46 16.69 -14.05
C VAL A 873 -8.40 15.90 -12.73
N ARG A 874 -7.27 15.26 -12.43
CA ARG A 874 -7.13 14.45 -11.20
C ARG A 874 -7.07 15.25 -9.91
N VAL A 875 -6.72 16.53 -10.00
CA VAL A 875 -6.40 17.39 -8.84
C VAL A 875 -7.59 18.24 -8.41
N ARG A 876 -8.49 18.59 -9.33
CA ARG A 876 -9.72 19.30 -8.98
C ARG A 876 -10.88 18.31 -8.91
N PRO A 877 -11.73 18.37 -7.89
CA PRO A 877 -13.01 17.68 -7.93
C PRO A 877 -13.77 18.14 -9.19
N GLY A 878 -14.29 17.20 -9.98
CA GLY A 878 -15.17 17.56 -11.10
C GLY A 878 -16.37 18.36 -10.58
N ALA A 879 -16.83 19.36 -11.34
CA ALA A 879 -18.02 20.16 -11.00
C ALA A 879 -19.30 19.31 -10.84
N ASP A 880 -19.25 18.09 -11.32
CA ASP A 880 -20.26 17.04 -11.35
C ASP A 880 -20.18 16.06 -10.16
N GLY A 881 -19.25 16.25 -9.21
CA GLY A 881 -19.14 15.41 -8.02
C GLY A 881 -18.78 13.94 -8.30
N SER A 882 -18.37 13.62 -9.53
CA SER A 882 -17.93 12.29 -9.93
C SER A 882 -16.65 11.91 -9.17
N GLN A 883 -16.63 10.71 -8.59
CA GLN A 883 -15.55 10.22 -7.73
C GLN A 883 -14.20 10.30 -8.47
N ALA A 884 -13.36 11.26 -8.07
CA ALA A 884 -11.99 11.34 -8.53
C ALA A 884 -11.25 10.05 -8.10
N GLY A 885 -10.57 9.39 -9.04
CA GLY A 885 -9.78 8.19 -8.75
C GLY A 885 -8.74 8.43 -7.66
N ARG A 886 -8.28 7.35 -6.99
CA ARG A 886 -7.17 7.41 -6.03
C ARG A 886 -5.97 8.13 -6.65
N ASP A 887 -5.32 8.99 -5.86
CA ASP A 887 -4.12 9.69 -6.33
C ASP A 887 -2.98 8.72 -6.60
N VAL A 888 -2.23 9.03 -7.65
CA VAL A 888 -1.07 8.25 -8.06
C VAL A 888 0.17 8.60 -7.23
N THR A 889 0.24 9.80 -6.64
CA THR A 889 1.41 10.25 -5.84
C THR A 889 1.01 11.07 -4.61
N VAL A 890 1.86 11.05 -3.58
CA VAL A 890 1.72 11.84 -2.34
C VAL A 890 1.64 13.33 -2.64
N ASN A 891 2.48 13.82 -3.56
CA ASN A 891 2.49 15.22 -3.96
C ASN A 891 1.17 15.63 -4.63
N ARG A 892 0.59 14.75 -5.46
CA ARG A 892 -0.70 15.01 -6.11
C ARG A 892 -1.85 15.02 -5.10
N ALA A 893 -1.81 14.13 -4.11
CA ALA A 893 -2.75 14.14 -2.99
C ALA A 893 -2.66 15.44 -2.20
N PHE A 894 -1.45 15.93 -1.93
CA PHE A 894 -1.22 17.22 -1.27
C PHE A 894 -1.91 18.36 -2.03
N SER A 895 -1.72 18.46 -3.35
CA SER A 895 -2.32 19.56 -4.11
C SER A 895 -3.84 19.48 -4.19
N ARG A 896 -4.43 18.28 -4.29
CA ARG A 896 -5.89 18.14 -4.22
C ARG A 896 -6.40 18.62 -2.87
N ARG A 897 -5.80 18.17 -1.77
CA ARG A 897 -6.18 18.60 -0.41
C ARG A 897 -6.02 20.12 -0.22
N PHE A 898 -4.99 20.71 -0.83
CA PHE A 898 -4.81 22.16 -0.83
C PHE A 898 -6.00 22.87 -1.49
N PHE A 899 -6.46 22.42 -2.66
CA PHE A 899 -7.62 23.00 -3.33
C PHE A 899 -8.94 22.70 -2.62
N GLU A 900 -9.10 21.51 -2.03
CA GLU A 900 -10.27 21.18 -1.20
C GLU A 900 -10.37 22.12 0.01
N ALA A 901 -9.25 22.39 0.69
CA ALA A 901 -9.18 23.32 1.82
C ALA A 901 -9.55 24.75 1.40
N LEU A 902 -9.14 25.16 0.20
CA LEU A 902 -9.47 26.46 -0.38
C LEU A 902 -10.97 26.58 -0.76
N GLU A 903 -11.54 25.56 -1.39
CA GLU A 903 -12.88 25.60 -1.99
C GLU A 903 -14.01 25.39 -0.97
N GLN A 904 -13.87 24.46 -0.03
CA GLN A 904 -15.00 24.01 0.78
C GLN A 904 -15.22 24.83 2.05
N GLY A 905 -14.17 25.40 2.65
CA GLY A 905 -14.22 25.76 4.06
C GLY A 905 -14.44 24.49 4.91
N ILE A 906 -13.51 24.20 5.81
CA ILE A 906 -13.36 22.97 6.60
C ILE A 906 -14.60 22.04 6.61
N PRO A 907 -14.64 20.95 5.82
CA PRO A 907 -15.37 19.78 6.25
C PRO A 907 -14.57 19.09 7.35
N ASP A 908 -15.25 18.57 8.38
CA ASP A 908 -14.74 17.60 9.37
C ASP A 908 -14.23 16.28 8.75
N ALA A 909 -14.04 16.25 7.43
CA ALA A 909 -13.57 15.11 6.65
C ALA A 909 -12.10 14.80 6.97
N GLY A 910 -11.92 13.93 7.96
CA GLY A 910 -11.10 12.73 7.83
C GLY A 910 -9.63 12.86 8.24
N GLN A 911 -9.36 12.64 9.53
CA GLN A 911 -8.04 12.21 10.03
C GLN A 911 -7.48 10.99 9.26
N ALA A 912 -8.33 10.11 8.72
CA ALA A 912 -7.90 8.93 7.97
C ALA A 912 -7.13 9.24 6.67
N GLY A 913 -7.47 10.32 5.95
CA GLY A 913 -6.72 10.71 4.74
C GLY A 913 -5.44 11.49 5.05
N LEU A 914 -5.31 12.02 6.26
CA LEU A 914 -4.10 12.67 6.77
C LEU A 914 -3.05 11.62 7.17
N VAL A 915 -3.51 10.49 7.73
CA VAL A 915 -2.66 9.33 8.03
C VAL A 915 -2.02 8.77 6.75
N ASP A 916 -2.71 8.74 5.60
CA ASP A 916 -2.09 8.30 4.33
C ASP A 916 -0.97 9.23 3.85
N LEU A 917 -1.06 10.55 4.10
CA LEU A 917 -0.02 11.54 3.78
C LEU A 917 1.18 11.47 4.75
N GLU A 918 0.95 11.00 5.98
CA GLU A 918 1.95 10.83 7.04
C GLU A 918 2.60 9.43 7.02
N ALA A 919 1.85 8.39 6.62
CA ALA A 919 2.29 6.99 6.59
C ALA A 919 3.13 6.65 5.36
N SER A 920 3.05 7.46 4.29
CA SER A 920 4.06 7.45 3.23
C SER A 920 5.34 8.07 3.79
N GLY A 921 6.24 7.21 4.29
CA GLY A 921 7.56 7.58 4.79
C GLY A 921 8.36 8.43 3.77
N PRO A 922 9.47 9.05 4.18
CA PRO A 922 10.29 9.87 3.30
C PRO A 922 10.72 9.04 2.08
N MET A 923 10.07 9.30 0.94
CA MET A 923 10.53 8.83 -0.36
C MET A 923 11.69 9.77 -0.70
N GLU A 924 12.89 9.19 -0.84
CA GLU A 924 14.21 9.82 -0.99
C GLU A 924 14.90 10.23 0.32
N VAL A 925 15.46 9.23 1.00
CA VAL A 925 16.81 9.38 1.59
C VAL A 925 17.76 9.49 0.39
N LEU A 926 17.98 10.69 -0.10
CA LEU A 926 19.31 11.03 -0.62
C LEU A 926 20.24 11.01 0.59
N ASP A 927 21.39 10.35 0.45
CA ASP A 927 22.38 10.10 1.50
C ASP A 927 22.48 11.26 2.52
N GLU A 928 22.01 11.00 3.75
CA GLU A 928 22.35 11.81 4.94
C GLU A 928 23.88 11.78 5.23
N ALA A 929 24.67 11.05 4.44
CA ALA A 929 26.13 11.03 4.53
C ALA A 929 26.82 12.27 3.93
N ASP A 930 26.12 13.14 3.19
CA ASP A 930 26.70 14.36 2.58
C ASP A 930 26.25 15.68 3.27
N LEU A 931 25.49 15.60 4.35
CA LEU A 931 25.26 16.74 5.25
C LEU A 931 26.22 16.61 6.43
N ILE A 932 27.46 17.06 6.21
CA ILE A 932 28.34 17.47 7.31
C ILE A 932 27.61 18.61 8.01
N ASP A 933 27.15 18.33 9.23
CA ASP A 933 26.76 19.36 10.17
C ASP A 933 27.96 20.30 10.36
N ASP A 934 27.84 21.52 9.84
CA ASP A 934 28.54 22.69 10.37
C ASP A 934 27.95 22.95 11.78
N GLU A 935 28.24 22.05 12.73
CA GLU A 935 28.19 22.40 14.14
C GLU A 935 29.41 23.26 14.44
N ASP A 936 29.16 24.42 15.03
CA ASP A 936 30.14 25.37 15.54
C ASP A 936 31.19 24.65 16.41
N GLU A 937 32.32 24.25 15.82
CA GLU A 937 33.57 24.02 16.55
C GLU A 937 34.04 25.38 17.07
N GLU A 938 33.71 25.66 18.34
CA GLU A 938 34.55 26.50 19.19
C GLU A 938 35.96 25.90 19.17
N LEU A 939 36.82 26.43 18.29
CA LEU A 939 38.24 26.17 18.28
C LEU A 939 38.83 26.64 19.61
N ASP A 940 39.16 25.67 20.46
CA ASP A 940 39.97 25.88 21.65
C ASP A 940 41.39 26.27 21.20
N GLU A 941 41.75 27.54 21.41
CA GLU A 941 43.03 28.17 21.01
C GLU A 941 44.27 27.60 21.75
N SER A 942 44.15 26.48 22.49
CA SER A 942 45.23 25.99 23.35
C SER A 942 46.23 25.01 22.71
N ASP A 943 45.98 24.45 21.52
CA ASP A 943 46.82 23.36 20.98
C ASP A 943 47.77 23.75 19.83
N LEU A 944 47.90 25.04 19.50
CA LEU A 944 48.90 25.53 18.52
C LEU A 944 50.20 26.03 19.17
N ILE A 945 50.74 25.29 20.15
CA ILE A 945 52.16 25.40 20.55
C ILE A 945 52.70 24.01 20.93
N GLN A 946 53.09 23.21 19.92
CA GLN A 946 54.38 22.49 19.87
C GLN A 946 54.39 21.44 18.74
N THR A 947 55.55 21.38 18.08
CA THR A 947 56.06 20.42 17.08
C THR A 947 55.55 20.50 15.65
#